data_AF-A0A0N7L5U2-F1
#
_entry.id   AF-A0A0N7L5U2-F1
#
_cell.length_a   1.000
_cell.length_b   1.000
_cell.length_c   1.000
_cell.angle_alpha   90.00
_cell.angle_beta   90.00
_cell.angle_gamma   90.00
#
_symmetry.space_group_name_H-M   'P 1'
#
loop_
_entity.id
_entity.type
_entity.pdbx_description
1 polymer ?
#
loop_
_entity_poly.entity_id
_entity_poly.type
_entity_poly.pdbx_seq_one_letter_code
_entity_poly.pdbx_strand_id
1 'polypeptide(L)'
;MQHHTKRKVVDLVQRFNECVGAAARKVYTQQISAIELLQRPQCEIRQQLPEICAFVDSLSGKTTAAPPSSLVRCAFRHPDAQWLNRSARESGISALICQQLVRLARQDNKVDLSDENMIYWPPAELIMHVLLDALLLPCTKRLGKAPDACKWCVTQSKPRFHAMTCFPVWSTLLPFAALMGLRFPEIFSKVLQDFSGNQRHRVNCDFAQILGMWRLMEEFNRGDKENQSAVTNAMIQLLKFASAKVIGQIRSGQYKKKVAGSHLDDQLLEKFFTGLQEFAFKSGRSNAVIKPALLSVLQSSFLDLEGQTKIVDMPQHLAAFMAAGCVFVQGLASDIVSMLIERLSDTTNKCELTKEFLLNILVGFCAYVDLVSLPSVLDLLNLIIAAYKAVEQQTDDVNGQQQQRLKYVFYLVYVAYHRYQNVDILCQDLSSQSAMFKLILSEFQTRLCSDIALEDFCVAAPLHWMVKVWKHWVFLSDEDVQTFVLEAEDQDRATEQEFENRVGAWQVLQDRMAFRPASFSSFPHMNTLLKPHLISPLPLTDLRDDDGMIVQARKRRRSDYSTITSVDSVQFTRSLDVLLLPDVMERVCSFMSAKRLCRMALVCRTFAHISHRASLWQPLYIHIGNSTGKSAQVECHHGEKFIHNWQKLYQERWKVLRRLRRLRVRAIKRDISQEQEGRPSVSSRIASAFSQQICSFCGCNYVLKSAADLEFHQMQHKRWTCREVSCKASFTGQQKFNVHMRQHSADRFECGFESCQKSYKTLKWLNSHRQKEGHYIPQSQ
;
A
#
# COMPACT_ATOMS: atom_id res chain seq x y z
N MET A 1 44.16 26.35 6.85
CA MET A 1 43.08 26.10 7.85
C MET A 1 42.50 24.67 7.82
N GLN A 2 42.18 24.07 6.65
CA GLN A 2 41.53 22.74 6.59
C GLN A 2 42.31 21.59 7.25
N HIS A 3 43.65 21.57 7.17
CA HIS A 3 44.47 20.53 7.84
C HIS A 3 44.45 20.63 9.37
N HIS A 4 44.43 21.85 9.92
CA HIS A 4 44.39 22.08 11.36
C HIS A 4 43.04 21.66 11.96
N THR A 5 41.93 21.96 11.28
CA THR A 5 40.59 21.51 11.70
C THR A 5 40.45 19.99 11.64
N LYS A 6 40.99 19.33 10.59
CA LYS A 6 40.99 17.86 10.50
C LYS A 6 41.76 17.21 11.66
N ARG A 7 42.93 17.74 12.02
CA ARG A 7 43.73 17.25 13.15
C ARG A 7 42.97 17.36 14.48
N LYS A 8 42.37 18.52 14.75
CA LYS A 8 41.56 18.74 15.97
C LYS A 8 40.35 17.80 16.06
N VAL A 9 39.72 17.45 14.93
CA VAL A 9 38.63 16.46 14.90
C VAL A 9 39.16 15.07 15.27
N VAL A 10 40.29 14.65 14.71
CA VAL A 10 40.91 13.35 15.02
C VAL A 10 41.29 13.27 16.50
N ASP A 11 41.92 14.31 17.05
CA ASP A 11 42.29 14.37 18.46
C ASP A 11 41.05 14.25 19.37
N LEU A 12 39.95 14.94 19.03
CA LEU A 12 38.70 14.85 19.78
C LEU A 12 38.05 13.46 19.66
N VAL A 13 38.08 12.84 18.48
CA VAL A 13 37.57 11.47 18.25
C VAL A 13 38.38 10.45 19.05
N GLN A 14 39.70 10.59 19.11
CA GLN A 14 40.55 9.71 19.91
C GLN A 14 40.20 9.80 21.39
N ARG A 15 40.16 11.02 21.95
CA ARG A 15 39.76 11.24 23.35
C ARG A 15 38.37 10.69 23.62
N PHE A 16 37.43 10.90 22.70
CA PHE A 16 36.07 10.37 22.83
C PHE A 16 36.06 8.84 22.87
N ASN A 17 36.78 8.18 21.97
CA ASN A 17 36.89 6.72 21.93
C ASN A 17 37.56 6.13 23.17
N GLU A 18 38.59 6.79 23.71
CA GLU A 18 39.22 6.40 24.98
C GLU A 18 38.22 6.44 26.14
N CYS A 19 37.41 7.50 26.23
CA CYS A 19 36.34 7.60 27.22
C CYS A 19 35.27 6.51 27.05
N VAL A 20 34.79 6.27 25.82
CA VAL A 20 33.82 5.21 25.52
C VAL A 20 34.37 3.84 25.89
N GLY A 21 35.61 3.55 25.51
CA GLY A 21 36.27 2.28 25.79
C GLY A 21 36.51 2.06 27.28
N ALA A 22 36.98 3.07 28.01
CA ALA A 22 37.19 3.00 29.45
C ALA A 22 35.88 2.74 30.20
N ALA A 23 34.82 3.47 29.87
CA ALA A 23 33.51 3.30 30.48
C ALA A 23 32.88 1.93 30.14
N ALA A 24 32.98 1.47 28.90
CA ALA A 24 32.47 0.15 28.50
C ALA A 24 33.17 -0.97 29.27
N ARG A 25 34.50 -0.87 29.46
CA ARG A 25 35.25 -1.82 30.29
C ARG A 25 34.80 -1.79 31.74
N LYS A 26 34.60 -0.61 32.34
CA LYS A 26 34.12 -0.50 33.73
C LYS A 26 32.74 -1.14 33.91
N VAL A 27 31.77 -0.80 33.06
CA VAL A 27 30.42 -1.37 33.11
C VAL A 27 30.46 -2.90 32.98
N TYR A 28 31.28 -3.41 32.06
CA TYR A 28 31.44 -4.85 31.86
C TYR A 28 32.10 -5.54 33.06
N THR A 29 33.23 -5.03 33.55
CA THR A 29 33.98 -5.62 34.67
C THR A 29 33.18 -5.61 35.97
N GLN A 30 32.42 -4.54 36.21
CA GLN A 30 31.60 -4.41 37.42
C GLN A 30 30.23 -5.09 37.32
N GLN A 31 29.91 -5.71 36.17
CA GLN A 31 28.62 -6.36 35.87
C GLN A 31 27.39 -5.46 36.16
N ILE A 32 27.54 -4.15 36.01
CA ILE A 32 26.46 -3.22 36.31
C ILE A 32 25.48 -3.19 35.14
N SER A 33 24.20 -3.33 35.43
CA SER A 33 23.15 -3.16 34.42
C SER A 33 23.08 -1.71 33.95
N ALA A 34 23.21 -1.48 32.65
CA ALA A 34 23.07 -0.13 32.09
C ALA A 34 21.68 0.48 32.34
N ILE A 35 20.64 -0.35 32.47
CA ILE A 35 19.29 0.10 32.81
C ILE A 35 19.25 0.67 34.23
N GLU A 36 19.93 0.02 35.18
CA GLU A 36 20.07 0.52 36.55
C GLU A 36 20.86 1.83 36.57
N LEU A 37 21.96 1.92 35.82
CA LEU A 37 22.75 3.15 35.71
C LEU A 37 21.93 4.32 35.16
N LEU A 38 21.06 4.09 34.17
CA LEU A 38 20.20 5.13 33.61
C LEU A 38 19.18 5.66 34.63
N GLN A 39 18.82 4.88 35.64
CA GLN A 39 17.89 5.29 36.70
C GLN A 39 18.57 6.01 37.87
N ARG A 40 19.90 5.94 37.97
CA ARG A 40 20.66 6.56 39.07
C ARG A 40 20.75 8.09 38.96
N PRO A 41 20.87 8.79 40.11
CA PRO A 41 21.11 10.22 40.14
C PRO A 41 22.48 10.58 39.52
N GLN A 42 22.63 11.84 39.10
CA GLN A 42 23.84 12.30 38.40
C GLN A 42 25.12 12.17 39.23
N CYS A 43 25.04 12.37 40.55
CA CYS A 43 26.18 12.21 41.46
C CYS A 43 26.76 10.80 41.44
N GLU A 44 25.91 9.77 41.48
CA GLU A 44 26.32 8.36 41.41
C GLU A 44 26.91 8.00 40.06
N ILE A 45 26.29 8.45 38.96
CA ILE A 45 26.83 8.22 37.61
C ILE A 45 28.21 8.87 37.47
N ARG A 46 28.42 10.06 38.05
CA ARG A 46 29.71 10.76 38.01
C ARG A 46 30.79 10.04 38.84
N GLN A 47 30.41 9.39 39.94
CA GLN A 47 31.33 8.56 40.72
C GLN A 47 31.70 7.27 39.98
N GLN A 48 30.73 6.62 39.32
CA GLN A 48 30.93 5.33 38.66
C GLN A 48 31.59 5.47 37.28
N LEU A 49 31.23 6.51 36.53
CA LEU A 49 31.68 6.78 35.15
C LEU A 49 32.19 8.23 35.00
N PRO A 50 33.22 8.65 35.77
CA PRO A 50 33.74 10.01 35.72
C PRO A 50 34.26 10.40 34.33
N GLU A 51 34.76 9.45 33.54
CA GLU A 51 35.31 9.70 32.22
C GLU A 51 34.26 10.25 31.24
N ILE A 52 33.05 9.67 31.25
CA ILE A 52 31.96 10.12 30.36
C ILE A 52 31.45 11.48 30.80
N CYS A 53 31.23 11.68 32.10
CA CYS A 53 30.77 12.95 32.62
C CYS A 53 31.77 14.07 32.33
N ALA A 54 33.06 13.87 32.64
CA ALA A 54 34.11 14.86 32.38
C ALA A 54 34.25 15.17 30.88
N PHE A 55 34.11 14.16 30.01
CA PHE A 55 34.09 14.38 28.57
C PHE A 55 32.91 15.25 28.14
N VAL A 56 31.68 14.91 28.55
CA VAL A 56 30.46 15.66 28.18
C VAL A 56 30.49 17.08 28.75
N ASP A 57 30.95 17.26 29.99
CA ASP A 57 31.10 18.57 30.61
C ASP A 57 32.10 19.44 29.82
N SER A 58 33.16 18.84 29.26
CA SER A 58 34.13 19.56 28.41
C SER A 58 33.58 19.99 27.04
N LEU A 59 32.40 19.51 26.65
CA LEU A 59 31.68 19.99 25.46
C LEU A 59 30.85 21.25 25.74
N SER A 60 30.69 21.63 27.01
CA SER A 60 29.94 22.81 27.41
C SER A 60 30.73 24.09 27.14
N GLY A 61 30.12 25.06 26.44
CA GLY A 61 30.72 26.36 26.11
C GLY A 61 31.04 27.25 27.32
N LYS A 62 30.77 26.81 28.55
CA LYS A 62 31.06 27.54 29.79
C LYS A 62 32.55 27.60 30.14
N THR A 63 33.41 26.88 29.41
CA THR A 63 34.86 26.90 29.60
C THR A 63 35.55 27.55 28.41
N THR A 64 36.60 28.36 28.66
CA THR A 64 37.41 29.01 27.61
C THR A 64 38.12 28.03 26.66
N ALA A 65 38.12 26.74 27.00
CA ALA A 65 38.72 25.65 26.25
C ALA A 65 37.70 24.77 25.48
N ALA A 66 36.41 25.14 25.45
CA ALA A 66 35.37 24.35 24.79
C ALA A 66 35.56 24.28 23.26
N PRO A 67 35.40 23.10 22.63
CA PRO A 67 35.48 22.98 21.19
C PRO A 67 34.28 23.65 20.49
N PRO A 68 34.46 24.22 19.28
CA PRO A 68 33.34 24.73 18.47
C PRO A 68 32.26 23.67 18.21
N SER A 69 30.99 24.06 18.17
CA SER A 69 29.86 23.13 18.00
C SER A 69 29.94 22.35 16.68
N SER A 70 30.44 22.97 15.62
CA SER A 70 30.72 22.32 14.33
C SER A 70 31.77 21.21 14.46
N LEU A 71 32.82 21.42 15.27
CA LEU A 71 33.87 20.45 15.54
C LEU A 71 33.32 19.26 16.34
N VAL A 72 32.50 19.52 17.37
CA VAL A 72 31.83 18.47 18.16
C VAL A 72 30.92 17.64 17.26
N ARG A 73 30.08 18.27 16.45
CA ARG A 73 29.21 17.59 15.49
C ARG A 73 30.02 16.72 14.52
N CYS A 74 31.15 17.22 14.02
CA CYS A 74 32.07 16.46 13.16
C CYS A 74 32.66 15.24 13.88
N ALA A 75 33.07 15.36 15.14
CA ALA A 75 33.64 14.25 15.90
C ALA A 75 32.59 13.13 16.15
N PHE A 76 31.36 13.47 16.52
CA PHE A 76 30.28 12.49 16.70
C PHE A 76 29.86 11.79 15.40
N ARG A 77 30.00 12.48 14.25
CA ARG A 77 29.75 11.96 12.90
C ARG A 77 30.91 11.14 12.33
N HIS A 78 32.10 11.19 12.94
CA HIS A 78 33.30 10.61 12.36
C HIS A 78 33.16 9.09 12.23
N PRO A 79 33.56 8.46 11.10
CA PRO A 79 33.47 7.01 10.91
C PRO A 79 34.15 6.19 12.00
N ASP A 80 35.24 6.70 12.56
CA ASP A 80 36.00 6.04 13.63
C ASP A 80 35.42 6.25 15.03
N ALA A 81 34.36 7.04 15.19
CA ALA A 81 33.74 7.28 16.49
C ALA A 81 33.00 6.02 16.96
N GLN A 82 33.45 5.43 18.07
CA GLN A 82 33.02 4.11 18.53
C GLN A 82 31.76 4.13 19.40
N TRP A 83 31.23 5.31 19.71
CA TRP A 83 30.09 5.48 20.61
C TRP A 83 28.79 4.84 20.10
N LEU A 84 28.69 4.55 18.80
CA LEU A 84 27.57 3.80 18.20
C LEU A 84 27.97 2.41 17.73
N ASN A 85 29.15 1.90 18.07
CA ASN A 85 29.49 0.53 17.71
C ASN A 85 28.67 -0.48 18.50
N ARG A 86 28.66 -1.73 18.03
CA ARG A 86 27.89 -2.81 18.66
C ARG A 86 28.19 -2.94 20.15
N SER A 87 29.47 -2.93 20.53
CA SER A 87 29.91 -3.00 21.93
C SER A 87 29.38 -1.84 22.78
N ALA A 88 29.46 -0.60 22.30
CA ALA A 88 28.97 0.57 23.04
C ALA A 88 27.44 0.54 23.25
N ARG A 89 26.69 0.03 22.27
CA ARG A 89 25.23 -0.12 22.38
C ARG A 89 24.81 -1.27 23.30
N GLU A 90 25.45 -2.44 23.16
CA GLU A 90 25.13 -3.63 23.96
C GLU A 90 25.54 -3.46 25.43
N SER A 91 26.62 -2.71 25.71
CA SER A 91 26.99 -2.31 27.07
C SER A 91 26.15 -1.16 27.64
N GLY A 92 25.28 -0.54 26.82
CA GLY A 92 24.46 0.61 27.22
C GLY A 92 25.19 1.94 27.37
N ILE A 93 26.50 1.99 27.11
CA ILE A 93 27.30 3.22 27.13
C ILE A 93 26.76 4.29 26.18
N SER A 94 26.31 3.90 24.98
CA SER A 94 25.68 4.84 24.05
C SER A 94 24.49 5.57 24.68
N ALA A 95 23.65 4.85 25.43
CA ALA A 95 22.48 5.42 26.10
C ALA A 95 22.89 6.34 27.26
N LEU A 96 23.92 5.96 28.02
CA LEU A 96 24.45 6.77 29.12
C LEU A 96 25.06 8.09 28.61
N ILE A 97 25.78 8.05 27.49
CA ILE A 97 26.29 9.26 26.82
C ILE A 97 25.11 10.15 26.41
N CYS A 98 24.09 9.60 25.75
CA CYS A 98 22.90 10.37 25.38
C CYS A 98 22.17 10.95 26.58
N GLN A 99 22.11 10.23 27.70
CA GLN A 99 21.54 10.76 28.93
C GLN A 99 22.33 11.96 29.46
N GLN A 100 23.67 11.89 29.48
CA GLN A 100 24.50 13.02 29.91
C GLN A 100 24.39 14.20 28.95
N LEU A 101 24.33 13.96 27.64
CA LEU A 101 24.06 14.99 26.65
C LEU A 101 22.71 15.66 26.92
N VAL A 102 21.62 14.90 27.05
CA VAL A 102 20.30 15.47 27.36
C VAL A 102 20.33 16.28 28.67
N ARG A 103 21.06 15.85 29.70
CA ARG A 103 21.25 16.64 30.93
C ARG A 103 21.96 17.95 30.66
N LEU A 104 23.02 17.95 29.85
CA LEU A 104 23.72 19.16 29.44
C LEU A 104 22.78 20.13 28.71
N ALA A 105 21.92 19.65 27.81
CA ALA A 105 20.90 20.49 27.15
C ALA A 105 19.89 21.10 28.13
N ARG A 106 19.60 20.44 29.25
CA ARG A 106 18.66 20.94 30.27
C ARG A 106 19.25 22.01 31.18
N GLN A 107 20.57 22.05 31.32
CA GLN A 107 21.29 23.01 32.16
C GLN A 107 21.46 24.37 31.47
N ASP A 108 20.94 24.50 30.25
CA ASP A 108 20.86 25.75 29.51
C ASP A 108 19.70 26.58 30.08
N ASN A 109 19.99 27.33 31.15
CA ASN A 109 19.14 28.43 31.57
C ASN A 109 19.27 29.53 30.52
N LYS A 110 18.16 30.20 30.15
CA LYS A 110 18.13 31.35 29.24
C LYS A 110 19.20 32.38 29.64
N VAL A 111 20.41 32.26 29.10
CA VAL A 111 21.40 33.34 29.14
C VAL A 111 21.17 34.08 27.84
N ASP A 112 20.76 35.34 27.95
CA ASP A 112 20.64 36.27 26.84
C ASP A 112 22.05 36.50 26.26
N LEU A 113 22.54 35.56 25.45
CA LEU A 113 23.73 35.75 24.64
C LEU A 113 23.30 36.56 23.41
N SER A 114 23.33 37.88 23.55
CA SER A 114 23.15 38.87 22.49
C SER A 114 24.32 38.91 21.49
N ASP A 115 25.20 37.90 21.49
CA ASP A 115 26.36 37.85 20.61
C ASP A 115 26.09 36.93 19.41
N GLU A 116 25.95 37.54 18.22
CA GLU A 116 25.80 36.91 16.90
C GLU A 116 27.03 36.11 16.44
N ASN A 117 27.78 35.48 17.34
CA ASN A 117 28.91 34.64 16.98
C ASN A 117 28.45 33.23 16.58
N MET A 118 28.28 33.03 15.27
CA MET A 118 27.97 31.79 14.52
C MET A 118 28.78 30.51 14.88
N ILE A 119 29.72 30.57 15.82
CA ILE A 119 30.69 29.51 16.13
C ILE A 119 30.15 28.50 17.16
N TYR A 120 29.23 28.91 18.05
CA TYR A 120 28.71 28.09 19.14
C TYR A 120 27.18 28.02 19.10
N TRP A 121 26.65 26.80 18.95
CA TRP A 121 25.22 26.53 19.12
C TRP A 121 24.86 26.36 20.59
N PRO A 122 23.63 26.73 21.01
CA PRO A 122 23.10 26.33 22.30
C PRO A 122 23.25 24.81 22.51
N PRO A 123 23.57 24.33 23.72
CA PRO A 123 23.71 22.91 24.01
C PRO A 123 22.55 22.05 23.47
N ALA A 124 21.30 22.54 23.60
CA ALA A 124 20.13 21.84 23.07
C ALA A 124 20.16 21.66 21.54
N GLU A 125 20.60 22.67 20.79
CA GLU A 125 20.72 22.63 19.32
C GLU A 125 21.87 21.71 18.87
N LEU A 126 23.03 21.80 19.51
CA LEU A 126 24.16 20.89 19.25
C LEU A 126 23.76 19.43 19.47
N ILE A 127 23.12 19.13 20.61
CA ILE A 127 22.72 17.76 20.95
C ILE A 127 21.64 17.25 20.02
N MET A 128 20.71 18.12 19.60
CA MET A 128 19.71 17.78 18.60
C MET A 128 20.38 17.40 17.27
N HIS A 129 21.36 18.18 16.80
CA HIS A 129 22.15 17.83 15.62
C HIS A 129 22.84 16.47 15.79
N VAL A 130 23.53 16.22 16.91
CA VAL A 130 24.24 14.94 17.16
C VAL A 130 23.29 13.74 17.09
N LEU A 131 22.12 13.83 17.74
CA LEU A 131 21.13 12.75 17.74
C LEU A 131 20.52 12.53 16.35
N LEU A 132 20.06 13.60 15.69
CA LEU A 132 19.44 13.49 14.38
C LEU A 132 20.45 13.09 13.30
N ASP A 133 21.72 13.46 13.42
CA ASP A 133 22.78 13.00 12.52
C ASP A 133 22.94 11.48 12.60
N ALA A 134 22.98 10.94 13.83
CA ALA A 134 23.13 9.51 14.06
C ALA A 134 21.93 8.69 13.55
N LEU A 135 20.73 9.27 13.54
CA LEU A 135 19.47 8.64 13.14
C LEU A 135 19.16 8.80 11.64
N LEU A 136 19.34 10.01 11.10
CA LEU A 136 18.86 10.42 9.78
C LEU A 136 19.95 10.34 8.70
N LEU A 137 21.23 10.30 9.04
CA LEU A 137 22.28 10.07 8.05
C LEU A 137 22.35 8.59 7.64
N PRO A 138 22.51 8.30 6.34
CA PRO A 138 22.68 6.94 5.87
C PRO A 138 23.98 6.33 6.42
N CYS A 139 24.00 5.01 6.58
CA CYS A 139 25.17 4.31 7.12
C CYS A 139 26.44 4.51 6.28
N THR A 140 26.33 4.78 4.97
CA THR A 140 27.46 5.17 4.12
C THR A 140 28.18 6.42 4.65
N LYS A 141 27.43 7.48 4.96
CA LYS A 141 27.97 8.74 5.46
C LYS A 141 28.50 8.60 6.89
N ARG A 142 27.80 7.82 7.73
CA ARG A 142 28.16 7.65 9.13
C ARG A 142 29.38 6.73 9.35
N LEU A 143 29.50 5.65 8.58
CA LEU A 143 30.56 4.64 8.77
C LEU A 143 31.68 4.75 7.72
N GLY A 144 31.63 5.75 6.83
CA GLY A 144 32.53 5.88 5.66
C GLY A 144 32.26 4.84 4.56
N LYS A 145 31.88 3.61 4.92
CA LYS A 145 31.50 2.52 4.02
C LYS A 145 30.18 1.92 4.51
N ALA A 146 29.18 1.80 3.63
CA ALA A 146 27.95 1.11 4.01
C ALA A 146 28.22 -0.38 4.30
N PRO A 147 27.70 -0.91 5.42
CA PRO A 147 27.58 -2.36 5.61
C PRO A 147 26.77 -2.96 4.47
N ASP A 148 27.08 -4.20 4.07
CA ASP A 148 26.43 -4.83 2.92
C ASP A 148 24.92 -4.99 3.12
N ALA A 149 24.45 -5.16 4.36
CA ALA A 149 23.03 -5.18 4.69
C ALA A 149 22.32 -3.82 4.45
N CYS A 150 23.06 -2.71 4.52
CA CYS A 150 22.55 -1.37 4.30
C CYS A 150 22.64 -0.92 2.83
N LYS A 151 23.43 -1.62 2.00
CA LYS A 151 23.50 -1.38 0.56
C LYS A 151 22.28 -1.97 -0.14
N TRP A 152 21.70 -1.21 -1.06
CA TRP A 152 20.68 -1.74 -1.95
C TRP A 152 21.32 -2.64 -3.00
N CYS A 153 20.77 -3.85 -3.19
CA CYS A 153 21.14 -4.74 -4.28
C CYS A 153 19.89 -5.03 -5.10
N VAL A 154 19.94 -4.75 -6.41
CA VAL A 154 18.81 -4.96 -7.34
C VAL A 154 18.31 -6.41 -7.34
N THR A 155 19.18 -7.37 -7.05
CA THR A 155 18.86 -8.80 -6.99
C THR A 155 18.18 -9.23 -5.68
N GLN A 156 18.10 -8.36 -4.67
CA GLN A 156 17.48 -8.68 -3.38
C GLN A 156 15.99 -8.32 -3.39
N SER A 157 15.13 -9.33 -3.34
CA SER A 157 13.67 -9.14 -3.24
C SER A 157 13.20 -8.66 -1.86
N LYS A 158 14.01 -8.83 -0.80
CA LYS A 158 13.70 -8.35 0.56
C LYS A 158 14.96 -7.82 1.25
N PRO A 159 14.92 -6.62 1.85
CA PRO A 159 16.03 -6.14 2.65
C PRO A 159 16.28 -7.05 3.85
N ARG A 160 17.56 -7.27 4.19
CA ARG A 160 17.95 -8.06 5.37
C ARG A 160 17.87 -7.20 6.64
N PHE A 161 16.66 -6.84 7.06
CA PHE A 161 16.42 -5.89 8.16
C PHE A 161 17.18 -6.24 9.45
N HIS A 162 17.25 -7.53 9.80
CA HIS A 162 17.95 -8.01 10.99
C HIS A 162 19.47 -7.80 10.96
N ALA A 163 20.07 -7.69 9.77
CA ALA A 163 21.50 -7.47 9.59
C ALA A 163 21.88 -5.98 9.48
N MET A 164 20.89 -5.07 9.45
CA MET A 164 21.13 -3.65 9.28
C MET A 164 21.53 -2.98 10.60
N THR A 165 22.69 -2.30 10.60
CA THR A 165 23.25 -1.64 11.78
C THR A 165 22.47 -0.40 12.22
N CYS A 166 21.61 0.16 11.37
CA CYS A 166 20.83 1.35 11.72
C CYS A 166 19.62 1.06 12.61
N PHE A 167 19.00 -0.14 12.56
CA PHE A 167 17.89 -0.44 13.47
C PHE A 167 18.28 -0.44 14.94
N PRO A 168 19.39 -1.10 15.36
CA PRO A 168 19.84 -1.01 16.75
C PRO A 168 20.15 0.43 17.18
N VAL A 169 20.67 1.26 16.29
CA VAL A 169 20.93 2.68 16.60
C VAL A 169 19.64 3.42 16.87
N TRP A 170 18.62 3.25 16.01
CA TRP A 170 17.29 3.81 16.26
C TRP A 170 16.76 3.36 17.62
N SER A 171 16.80 2.07 17.94
CA SER A 171 16.33 1.57 19.25
C SER A 171 17.07 2.20 20.43
N THR A 172 18.39 2.43 20.32
CA THR A 172 19.20 3.02 21.39
C THR A 172 18.95 4.52 21.56
N LEU A 173 18.83 5.27 20.47
CA LEU A 173 18.80 6.74 20.51
C LEU A 173 17.39 7.32 20.56
N LEU A 174 16.37 6.57 20.13
CA LEU A 174 14.99 7.07 20.02
C LEU A 174 14.42 7.65 21.31
N PRO A 175 14.57 7.05 22.50
CA PRO A 175 14.05 7.64 23.73
C PRO A 175 14.61 9.04 24.02
N PHE A 176 15.90 9.27 23.69
CA PHE A 176 16.57 10.54 23.90
C PHE A 176 16.18 11.57 22.85
N ALA A 177 16.02 11.16 21.59
CA ALA A 177 15.50 12.03 20.53
C ALA A 177 14.06 12.45 20.81
N ALA A 178 13.21 11.54 21.31
CA ALA A 178 11.85 11.83 21.73
C ALA A 178 11.83 12.84 22.88
N LEU A 179 12.66 12.61 23.90
CA LEU A 179 12.77 13.52 25.04
C LEU A 179 13.24 14.93 24.64
N MET A 180 14.20 15.02 23.72
CA MET A 180 14.68 16.29 23.20
C MET A 180 13.61 17.00 22.36
N GLY A 181 12.89 16.28 21.49
CA GLY A 181 11.82 16.86 20.67
C GLY A 181 10.58 17.30 21.46
N LEU A 182 10.25 16.60 22.55
CA LEU A 182 9.17 17.01 23.45
C LEU A 182 9.52 18.27 24.24
N ARG A 183 10.77 18.40 24.69
CA ARG A 183 11.21 19.53 25.51
C ARG A 183 11.60 20.76 24.68
N PHE A 184 12.16 20.55 23.50
CA PHE A 184 12.65 21.62 22.61
C PHE A 184 12.08 21.47 21.19
N PRO A 185 10.74 21.53 21.02
CA PRO A 185 10.07 21.25 19.74
C PRO A 185 10.47 22.22 18.61
N GLU A 186 10.73 23.48 18.94
CA GLU A 186 11.16 24.49 17.95
C GLU A 186 12.58 24.22 17.45
N ILE A 187 13.50 23.88 18.35
CA ILE A 187 14.87 23.49 18.00
C ILE A 187 14.85 22.20 17.17
N PHE A 188 14.01 21.22 17.55
CA PHE A 188 13.83 19.99 16.78
C PHE A 188 13.39 20.31 15.34
N SER A 189 12.38 21.17 15.19
CA SER A 189 11.84 21.58 13.89
C SER A 189 12.89 22.29 13.03
N LYS A 190 13.60 23.27 13.60
CA LYS A 190 14.70 24.00 12.95
C LYS A 190 15.78 23.04 12.46
N VAL A 191 16.30 22.20 13.35
CA VAL A 191 17.38 21.27 13.00
C VAL A 191 16.93 20.28 11.93
N LEU A 192 15.69 19.78 12.00
CA LEU A 192 15.17 18.85 11.01
C LEU A 192 15.05 19.48 9.62
N GLN A 193 14.67 20.76 9.53
CA GLN A 193 14.63 21.50 8.27
C GLN A 193 16.02 21.60 7.63
N ASP A 194 17.10 21.78 8.42
CA ASP A 194 18.47 21.80 7.89
C ASP A 194 18.89 20.48 7.21
N PHE A 195 18.30 19.34 7.60
CA PHE A 195 18.58 18.05 6.95
C PHE A 195 17.94 17.90 5.56
N SER A 196 16.95 18.73 5.23
CA SER A 196 16.18 18.58 4.00
C SER A 196 17.01 18.81 2.73
N GLY A 197 18.19 19.45 2.83
CA GLY A 197 18.99 19.90 1.67
C GLY A 197 20.08 18.97 1.11
N ASN A 198 20.46 17.85 1.74
CA ASN A 198 21.74 17.19 1.39
C ASN A 198 21.67 15.71 0.92
N GLN A 199 21.86 15.53 -0.40
CA GLN A 199 22.30 14.35 -1.16
C GLN A 199 21.80 12.96 -0.70
N ARG A 200 20.97 12.33 -1.54
CA ARG A 200 20.36 11.01 -1.28
C ARG A 200 20.76 9.98 -2.33
N HIS A 201 21.35 8.88 -1.87
CA HIS A 201 21.51 7.65 -2.62
C HIS A 201 20.46 6.65 -2.12
N ARG A 202 19.85 5.87 -3.01
CA ARG A 202 18.93 4.77 -2.63
C ARG A 202 19.67 3.78 -1.72
N VAL A 203 19.26 3.71 -0.45
CA VAL A 203 19.86 2.81 0.54
C VAL A 203 18.78 2.13 1.36
N ASN A 204 19.04 0.90 1.82
CA ASN A 204 18.11 0.21 2.72
C ASN A 204 17.88 1.00 4.02
N CYS A 205 18.80 1.89 4.40
CA CYS A 205 18.67 2.75 5.58
C CYS A 205 17.38 3.58 5.58
N ASP A 206 16.84 3.93 4.42
CA ASP A 206 15.61 4.71 4.33
C ASP A 206 14.44 3.99 5.01
N PHE A 207 14.39 2.66 4.91
CA PHE A 207 13.37 1.85 5.58
C PHE A 207 13.46 1.95 7.12
N ALA A 208 14.68 1.85 7.66
CA ALA A 208 14.90 1.98 9.10
C ALA A 208 14.58 3.40 9.58
N GLN A 209 14.81 4.40 8.74
CA GLN A 209 14.52 5.80 9.04
C GLN A 209 13.01 6.06 9.04
N ILE A 210 12.27 5.59 8.04
CA ILE A 210 10.80 5.73 8.03
C ILE A 210 10.17 5.01 9.23
N LEU A 211 10.59 3.77 9.53
CA LEU A 211 10.07 3.06 10.71
C LEU A 211 10.46 3.75 12.02
N GLY A 212 11.69 4.26 12.11
CA GLY A 212 12.18 5.02 13.25
C GLY A 212 11.42 6.32 13.48
N MET A 213 11.09 7.04 12.40
CA MET A 213 10.28 8.27 12.45
C MET A 213 8.86 7.98 12.94
N TRP A 214 8.22 6.90 12.49
CA TRP A 214 6.90 6.53 13.01
C TRP A 214 6.93 6.21 14.51
N ARG A 215 7.95 5.49 14.98
CA ARG A 215 8.13 5.26 16.42
C ARG A 215 8.37 6.56 17.18
N LEU A 216 9.14 7.50 16.61
CA LEU A 216 9.36 8.81 17.21
C LEU A 216 8.06 9.63 17.26
N MET A 217 7.23 9.57 16.21
CA MET A 217 5.88 10.15 16.19
C MET A 217 4.96 9.55 17.26
N GLU A 218 5.04 8.24 17.51
CA GLU A 218 4.30 7.60 18.59
C GLU A 218 4.74 8.10 19.97
N GLU A 219 6.04 8.28 20.20
CA GLU A 219 6.55 8.86 21.46
C GLU A 219 6.15 10.33 21.62
N PHE A 220 6.18 11.14 20.55
CA PHE A 220 5.63 12.51 20.57
C PHE A 220 4.14 12.52 20.87
N ASN A 221 3.39 11.54 20.36
CA ASN A 221 1.97 11.44 20.61
C ASN A 221 1.65 11.07 22.06
N ARG A 222 2.49 10.23 22.70
CA ARG A 222 2.39 9.86 24.11
C ARG A 222 2.83 10.97 25.06
N GLY A 223 3.68 11.87 24.58
CA GLY A 223 4.31 12.93 25.37
C GLY A 223 3.40 14.12 25.73
N ASP A 224 4.02 15.05 26.45
CA ASP A 224 3.47 16.14 27.26
C ASP A 224 2.19 16.85 26.75
N LYS A 225 1.23 17.03 27.67
CA LYS A 225 -0.06 17.70 27.43
C LYS A 225 0.05 19.22 27.48
N GLU A 226 1.13 19.78 28.03
CA GLU A 226 1.27 21.24 28.23
C GLU A 226 1.69 21.97 26.95
N ASN A 227 2.59 21.38 26.14
CA ASN A 227 3.14 21.99 24.92
C ASN A 227 2.51 21.45 23.62
N GLN A 228 1.20 21.18 23.64
CA GLN A 228 0.54 20.44 22.55
C GLN A 228 0.69 21.08 21.17
N SER A 229 0.63 22.40 21.04
CA SER A 229 0.75 23.08 19.73
C SER A 229 2.16 22.97 19.14
N ALA A 230 3.19 23.29 19.92
CA ALA A 230 4.58 23.21 19.49
C ALA A 230 5.01 21.77 19.17
N VAL A 231 4.59 20.79 19.98
CA VAL A 231 4.82 19.36 19.70
C VAL A 231 4.08 18.93 18.43
N THR A 232 2.85 19.41 18.21
CA THR A 232 2.11 19.15 16.96
C THR A 232 2.85 19.71 15.75
N ASN A 233 3.43 20.90 15.85
CA ASN A 233 4.28 21.46 14.79
C ASN A 233 5.53 20.60 14.53
N ALA A 234 6.21 20.13 15.57
CA ALA A 234 7.35 19.23 15.43
C ALA A 234 6.95 17.89 14.76
N MET A 235 5.79 17.34 15.10
CA MET A 235 5.22 16.15 14.45
C MET A 235 4.91 16.41 12.96
N ILE A 236 4.34 17.57 12.64
CA ILE A 236 4.10 18.00 11.26
C ILE A 236 5.43 18.05 10.49
N GLN A 237 6.47 18.69 11.03
CA GLN A 237 7.79 18.77 10.38
C GLN A 237 8.44 17.39 10.20
N LEU A 238 8.32 16.50 11.20
CA LEU A 238 8.80 15.12 11.12
C LEU A 238 8.11 14.34 9.99
N LEU A 239 6.79 14.46 9.89
CA LEU A 239 6.02 13.80 8.83
C LEU A 239 6.27 14.44 7.46
N LYS A 240 6.50 15.75 7.39
CA LYS A 240 6.93 16.43 6.16
C LYS A 240 8.27 15.85 5.67
N PHE A 241 9.24 15.72 6.58
CA PHE A 241 10.54 15.13 6.26
C PHE A 241 10.42 13.67 5.81
N ALA A 242 9.60 12.86 6.49
CA ALA A 242 9.35 11.47 6.12
C ALA A 242 8.69 11.35 4.74
N SER A 243 7.66 12.15 4.46
CA SER A 243 6.95 12.19 3.18
C SER A 243 7.88 12.61 2.04
N ALA A 244 8.65 13.68 2.22
CA ALA A 244 9.65 14.15 1.24
C ALA A 244 10.75 13.11 0.99
N LYS A 245 10.97 12.19 1.94
CA LYS A 245 11.90 11.07 1.80
C LYS A 245 11.31 9.93 0.97
N VAL A 246 10.05 9.57 1.22
CA VAL A 246 9.34 8.52 0.49
C VAL A 246 9.07 8.92 -0.96
N ILE A 247 8.73 10.19 -1.20
CA ILE A 247 8.58 10.74 -2.55
C ILE A 247 9.92 10.76 -3.29
N GLY A 248 11.06 10.73 -2.58
CA GLY A 248 12.35 10.44 -3.20
C GLY A 248 12.73 11.43 -4.30
N GLN A 249 12.74 12.74 -3.98
CA GLN A 249 13.13 13.88 -4.84
C GLN A 249 13.31 13.55 -6.34
N ILE A 250 12.32 13.96 -7.12
CA ILE A 250 12.18 13.87 -8.58
C ILE A 250 13.40 14.42 -9.38
N ARG A 251 14.38 15.03 -8.70
CA ARG A 251 15.50 15.80 -9.22
C ARG A 251 16.60 14.99 -9.95
N SER A 252 16.67 13.66 -9.86
CA SER A 252 17.68 12.91 -10.63
C SER A 252 17.20 12.67 -12.06
N GLY A 253 17.60 13.53 -13.00
CA GLY A 253 17.27 13.49 -14.44
C GLY A 253 17.71 12.24 -15.23
N GLN A 254 17.87 11.08 -14.59
CA GLN A 254 18.14 9.78 -15.21
C GLN A 254 16.94 8.84 -15.03
N TYR A 255 15.74 9.26 -15.47
CA TYR A 255 14.53 8.45 -15.40
C TYR A 255 14.49 7.25 -16.35
N LYS A 256 15.36 7.19 -17.37
CA LYS A 256 15.13 6.29 -18.51
C LYS A 256 15.54 4.82 -18.37
N LYS A 257 16.06 4.31 -17.24
CA LYS A 257 16.60 2.92 -17.22
C LYS A 257 16.41 2.00 -15.99
N LYS A 258 15.53 2.28 -15.01
CA LYS A 258 15.45 1.39 -13.81
C LYS A 258 14.03 0.97 -13.38
N VAL A 259 13.47 -0.01 -14.10
CA VAL A 259 12.39 -0.89 -13.60
C VAL A 259 12.77 -1.52 -12.25
N ALA A 260 14.06 -1.75 -12.01
CA ALA A 260 14.60 -2.31 -10.77
C ALA A 260 14.35 -1.47 -9.49
N GLY A 261 13.98 -0.20 -9.61
CA GLY A 261 13.79 0.69 -8.46
C GLY A 261 12.36 0.68 -7.88
N SER A 262 11.36 0.40 -8.71
CA SER A 262 9.95 0.61 -8.33
C SER A 262 9.50 -0.31 -7.20
N HIS A 263 10.06 -1.51 -7.11
CA HIS A 263 9.72 -2.46 -6.04
C HIS A 263 10.18 -2.00 -4.64
N LEU A 264 11.34 -1.33 -4.53
CA LEU A 264 11.75 -0.76 -3.24
C LEU A 264 10.87 0.43 -2.87
N ASP A 265 10.55 1.27 -3.85
CA ASP A 265 9.72 2.45 -3.66
C ASP A 265 8.30 2.04 -3.23
N ASP A 266 7.74 0.97 -3.82
CA ASP A 266 6.48 0.33 -3.42
C ASP A 266 6.52 -0.20 -1.98
N GLN A 267 7.61 -0.87 -1.57
CA GLN A 267 7.78 -1.32 -0.18
C GLN A 267 7.91 -0.17 0.82
N LEU A 268 8.59 0.91 0.44
CA LEU A 268 8.71 2.11 1.27
C LEU A 268 7.37 2.82 1.42
N LEU A 269 6.61 2.97 0.33
CA LEU A 269 5.24 3.49 0.33
C LEU A 269 4.33 2.62 1.21
N GLU A 270 4.35 1.30 1.04
CA GLU A 270 3.58 0.35 1.85
C GLU A 270 3.84 0.56 3.34
N LYS A 271 5.12 0.67 3.76
CA LYS A 271 5.46 0.86 5.17
C LYS A 271 5.13 2.25 5.68
N PHE A 272 5.30 3.27 4.85
CA PHE A 272 4.92 4.62 5.19
C PHE A 272 3.41 4.70 5.46
N PHE A 273 2.59 4.19 4.55
CA PHE A 273 1.13 4.21 4.69
C PHE A 273 0.61 3.25 5.76
N THR A 274 1.27 2.12 6.01
CA THR A 274 0.95 1.27 7.17
C THR A 274 1.17 2.05 8.47
N GLY A 275 2.29 2.77 8.60
CA GLY A 275 2.57 3.62 9.77
C GLY A 275 1.58 4.78 9.90
N LEU A 276 1.21 5.41 8.79
CA LEU A 276 0.21 6.48 8.75
C LEU A 276 -1.15 5.98 9.21
N GLN A 277 -1.59 4.82 8.72
CA GLN A 277 -2.83 4.17 9.12
C GLN A 277 -2.82 3.86 10.63
N GLU A 278 -1.76 3.24 11.14
CA GLU A 278 -1.64 2.95 12.57
C GLU A 278 -1.67 4.22 13.42
N PHE A 279 -1.00 5.28 12.99
CA PHE A 279 -0.99 6.57 13.68
C PHE A 279 -2.37 7.23 13.65
N ALA A 280 -3.08 7.18 12.51
CA ALA A 280 -4.43 7.71 12.36
C ALA A 280 -5.42 7.06 13.34
N PHE A 281 -5.31 5.76 13.57
CA PHE A 281 -6.13 5.05 14.55
C PHE A 281 -5.75 5.32 16.01
N LYS A 282 -4.45 5.53 16.30
CA LYS A 282 -3.95 5.68 17.68
C LYS A 282 -4.02 7.11 18.21
N SER A 283 -4.02 8.13 17.34
CA SER A 283 -3.91 9.54 17.75
C SER A 283 -5.18 10.34 17.42
N GLY A 284 -5.76 10.98 18.44
CA GLY A 284 -6.83 11.97 18.24
C GLY A 284 -6.35 13.26 17.53
N ARG A 285 -5.04 13.48 17.43
CA ARG A 285 -4.42 14.61 16.71
C ARG A 285 -4.06 14.26 15.27
N SER A 286 -4.42 13.07 14.80
CA SER A 286 -3.98 12.55 13.51
C SER A 286 -4.31 13.48 12.35
N ASN A 287 -5.53 14.00 12.26
CA ASN A 287 -5.92 14.89 11.17
C ASN A 287 -5.15 16.23 11.20
N ALA A 288 -4.97 16.82 12.40
CA ALA A 288 -4.22 18.06 12.60
C ALA A 288 -2.73 17.93 12.25
N VAL A 289 -2.18 16.71 12.24
CA VAL A 289 -0.77 16.44 11.90
C VAL A 289 -0.62 15.98 10.45
N ILE A 290 -1.40 14.98 10.03
CA ILE A 290 -1.22 14.29 8.74
C ILE A 290 -1.60 15.21 7.59
N LYS A 291 -2.79 15.82 7.62
CA LYS A 291 -3.33 16.63 6.54
C LYS A 291 -2.40 17.80 6.15
N PRO A 292 -1.98 18.70 7.07
CA PRO A 292 -1.07 19.79 6.71
C PRO A 292 0.33 19.33 6.33
N ALA A 293 0.81 18.20 6.87
CA ALA A 293 2.11 17.64 6.49
C ALA A 293 2.11 17.14 5.05
N LEU A 294 1.09 16.35 4.65
CA LEU A 294 0.98 15.83 3.29
C LEU A 294 0.76 16.95 2.28
N LEU A 295 -0.15 17.89 2.54
CA LEU A 295 -0.41 19.02 1.64
C LEU A 295 0.84 19.87 1.39
N SER A 296 1.57 20.23 2.45
CA SER A 296 2.79 21.03 2.30
C SER A 296 3.89 20.31 1.52
N VAL A 297 3.98 18.98 1.63
CA VAL A 297 4.95 18.20 0.87
C VAL A 297 4.55 18.08 -0.59
N LEU A 298 3.26 17.88 -0.88
CA LEU A 298 2.76 17.89 -2.26
C LEU A 298 3.01 19.25 -2.91
N GLN A 299 2.67 20.34 -2.21
CA GLN A 299 2.92 21.71 -2.65
C GLN A 299 4.40 21.97 -2.97
N SER A 300 5.32 21.60 -2.08
CA SER A 300 6.76 21.77 -2.34
C SER A 300 7.26 20.89 -3.48
N SER A 301 6.72 19.67 -3.62
CA SER A 301 7.05 18.77 -4.73
C SER A 301 6.60 19.32 -6.08
N PHE A 302 5.43 19.97 -6.13
CA PHE A 302 4.96 20.64 -7.34
C PHE A 302 5.80 21.86 -7.70
N LEU A 303 6.20 22.70 -6.73
CA LEU A 303 7.13 23.82 -7.01
C LEU A 303 8.45 23.33 -7.60
N ASP A 304 8.98 22.22 -7.08
CA ASP A 304 10.19 21.57 -7.59
C ASP A 304 10.04 21.02 -9.02
N LEU A 305 8.82 20.61 -9.40
CA LEU A 305 8.49 20.14 -10.74
C LEU A 305 8.35 21.31 -11.73
N GLU A 306 7.70 22.39 -11.31
CA GLU A 306 7.50 23.61 -12.11
C GLU A 306 8.84 24.24 -12.53
N GLY A 307 9.87 24.16 -11.68
CA GLY A 307 11.21 24.66 -11.98
C GLY A 307 12.02 23.84 -13.00
N GLN A 308 11.51 22.70 -13.48
CA GLN A 308 12.23 21.82 -14.41
C GLN A 308 11.73 21.99 -15.84
N THR A 309 12.61 22.42 -16.76
CA THR A 309 12.27 22.79 -18.15
C THR A 309 11.91 21.62 -19.08
N LYS A 310 11.90 20.37 -18.62
CA LYS A 310 11.79 19.16 -19.46
C LYS A 310 10.75 18.13 -18.99
N ILE A 311 9.93 18.44 -18.00
CA ILE A 311 8.98 17.45 -17.48
C ILE A 311 7.74 17.44 -18.36
N VAL A 312 7.54 16.31 -19.05
CA VAL A 312 6.34 16.04 -19.84
C VAL A 312 5.32 15.27 -19.01
N ASP A 313 5.77 14.40 -18.09
CA ASP A 313 4.89 13.45 -17.37
C ASP A 313 5.05 13.50 -15.85
N MET A 314 3.93 13.27 -15.15
CA MET A 314 3.88 13.16 -13.70
C MET A 314 4.62 11.89 -13.22
N PRO A 315 5.57 11.99 -12.28
CA PRO A 315 6.23 10.80 -11.75
C PRO A 315 5.25 9.85 -11.07
N GLN A 316 5.21 8.59 -11.52
CA GLN A 316 4.25 7.58 -11.04
C GLN A 316 4.28 7.36 -9.52
N HIS A 317 5.45 7.49 -8.89
CA HIS A 317 5.57 7.39 -7.43
C HIS A 317 4.85 8.53 -6.69
N LEU A 318 4.86 9.75 -7.24
CA LEU A 318 4.18 10.90 -6.66
C LEU A 318 2.66 10.76 -6.83
N ALA A 319 2.21 10.26 -8.00
CA ALA A 319 0.81 9.91 -8.21
C ALA A 319 0.34 8.81 -7.22
N ALA A 320 1.14 7.76 -7.02
CA ALA A 320 0.82 6.70 -6.07
C ALA A 320 0.76 7.22 -4.62
N PHE A 321 1.71 8.08 -4.24
CA PHE A 321 1.72 8.71 -2.92
C PHE A 321 0.48 9.59 -2.71
N MET A 322 0.11 10.40 -3.69
CA MET A 322 -1.03 11.30 -3.60
C MET A 322 -2.35 10.53 -3.48
N ALA A 323 -2.59 9.58 -4.38
CA ALA A 323 -3.80 8.77 -4.36
C ALA A 323 -3.90 7.95 -3.06
N ALA A 324 -2.80 7.35 -2.60
CA ALA A 324 -2.79 6.57 -1.36
C ALA A 324 -2.99 7.47 -0.13
N GLY A 325 -2.47 8.69 -0.14
CA GLY A 325 -2.74 9.69 0.90
C GLY A 325 -4.23 9.97 1.06
N CYS A 326 -4.97 10.11 -0.04
CA CYS A 326 -6.40 10.36 -0.04
C CYS A 326 -7.22 9.22 0.61
N VAL A 327 -6.74 7.97 0.53
CA VAL A 327 -7.41 6.83 1.16
C VAL A 327 -7.44 6.97 2.69
N PHE A 328 -6.40 7.55 3.29
CA PHE A 328 -6.25 7.59 4.74
C PHE A 328 -6.65 8.93 5.38
N VAL A 329 -6.77 9.99 4.59
CA VAL A 329 -7.02 11.34 5.12
C VAL A 329 -8.28 11.92 4.50
N GLN A 330 -9.32 12.02 5.33
CA GLN A 330 -10.60 12.59 4.93
C GLN A 330 -10.44 14.04 4.46
N GLY A 331 -11.06 14.37 3.32
CA GLY A 331 -11.04 15.70 2.72
C GLY A 331 -9.75 16.03 1.95
N LEU A 332 -8.67 15.25 2.09
CA LEU A 332 -7.40 15.55 1.44
C LEU A 332 -7.51 15.66 -0.09
N ALA A 333 -8.36 14.84 -0.71
CA ALA A 333 -8.60 14.90 -2.15
C ALA A 333 -9.17 16.26 -2.58
N SER A 334 -10.15 16.79 -1.84
CA SER A 334 -10.72 18.12 -2.09
C SER A 334 -9.69 19.22 -1.88
N ASP A 335 -8.88 19.16 -0.82
CA ASP A 335 -7.84 20.18 -0.59
C ASP A 335 -6.74 20.15 -1.66
N ILE A 336 -6.40 18.96 -2.19
CA ILE A 336 -5.47 18.82 -3.31
C ILE A 336 -6.04 19.48 -4.57
N VAL A 337 -7.32 19.25 -4.86
CA VAL A 337 -7.99 19.90 -6.00
C VAL A 337 -7.97 21.42 -5.83
N SER A 338 -8.41 21.94 -4.68
CA SER A 338 -8.39 23.39 -4.41
C SER A 338 -6.98 23.97 -4.54
N MET A 339 -5.96 23.29 -4.00
CA MET A 339 -4.55 23.71 -4.11
C MET A 339 -4.05 23.72 -5.56
N LEU A 340 -4.45 22.76 -6.40
CA LEU A 340 -4.08 22.75 -7.82
C LEU A 340 -4.82 23.82 -8.63
N ILE A 341 -6.09 24.08 -8.33
CA ILE A 341 -6.89 25.15 -8.96
C ILE A 341 -6.32 26.53 -8.61
N GLU A 342 -6.02 26.78 -7.34
CA GLU A 342 -5.41 28.03 -6.86
C GLU A 342 -4.08 28.26 -7.60
N ARG A 343 -3.24 27.24 -7.70
CA ARG A 343 -1.98 27.32 -8.45
C ARG A 343 -2.18 27.59 -9.93
N LEU A 344 -3.11 26.92 -10.59
CA LEU A 344 -3.43 27.17 -11.99
C LEU A 344 -3.85 28.63 -12.20
N SER A 345 -4.61 29.18 -11.26
CA SER A 345 -5.05 30.59 -11.28
C SER A 345 -3.88 31.56 -11.08
N ASP A 346 -2.95 31.24 -10.17
CA ASP A 346 -1.74 32.06 -9.91
C ASP A 346 -0.73 32.00 -11.06
N THR A 347 -0.75 30.95 -11.88
CA THR A 347 0.21 30.76 -12.98
C THR A 347 -0.05 31.64 -14.21
N THR A 348 -0.93 32.65 -14.14
CA THR A 348 -1.25 33.57 -15.24
C THR A 348 -0.03 34.12 -15.98
N ASN A 349 1.08 34.38 -15.28
CA ASN A 349 2.34 34.90 -15.84
C ASN A 349 3.43 33.83 -16.12
N LYS A 350 3.17 32.53 -15.90
CA LYS A 350 4.16 31.45 -16.09
C LYS A 350 4.05 30.81 -17.48
N CYS A 351 5.04 29.97 -17.82
CA CYS A 351 5.11 29.20 -19.07
C CYS A 351 3.86 28.32 -19.27
N GLU A 352 3.27 28.36 -20.48
CA GLU A 352 2.10 27.54 -20.87
C GLU A 352 2.30 26.04 -20.62
N LEU A 353 3.52 25.53 -20.77
CA LEU A 353 3.85 24.12 -20.47
C LEU A 353 3.57 23.75 -19.01
N THR A 354 3.77 24.68 -18.08
CA THR A 354 3.52 24.46 -16.65
C THR A 354 2.02 24.41 -16.35
N LYS A 355 1.23 25.28 -17.00
CA LYS A 355 -0.23 25.26 -16.90
C LYS A 355 -0.78 23.94 -17.42
N GLU A 356 -0.30 23.52 -18.59
CA GLU A 356 -0.72 22.26 -19.21
C GLU A 356 -0.38 21.05 -18.33
N PHE A 357 0.82 21.02 -17.76
CA PHE A 357 1.24 19.96 -16.84
C PHE A 357 0.33 19.87 -15.60
N LEU A 358 0.07 20.99 -14.94
CA LEU A 358 -0.80 21.03 -13.75
C LEU A 358 -2.25 20.66 -14.10
N LEU A 359 -2.74 21.11 -15.26
CA LEU A 359 -4.08 20.77 -15.75
C LEU A 359 -4.20 19.27 -16.04
N ASN A 360 -3.21 18.65 -16.70
CA ASN A 360 -3.19 17.20 -16.97
C ASN A 360 -3.18 16.36 -15.67
N ILE A 361 -2.49 16.83 -14.63
CA ILE A 361 -2.51 16.21 -13.29
C ILE A 361 -3.91 16.31 -12.69
N LEU A 362 -4.49 17.51 -12.70
CA LEU A 362 -5.79 17.78 -12.10
C LEU A 362 -6.93 17.02 -12.79
N VAL A 363 -6.95 17.03 -14.13
CA VAL A 363 -7.88 16.26 -14.97
C VAL A 363 -7.76 14.77 -14.69
N GLY A 364 -6.54 14.21 -14.71
CA GLY A 364 -6.32 12.80 -14.41
C GLY A 364 -6.72 12.41 -12.99
N PHE A 365 -6.43 13.27 -12.01
CA PHE A 365 -6.80 13.06 -10.60
C PHE A 365 -8.32 13.04 -10.41
N CYS A 366 -9.02 14.05 -10.95
CA CYS A 366 -10.48 14.14 -10.90
C CYS A 366 -11.16 13.03 -11.73
N ALA A 367 -10.59 12.58 -12.84
CA ALA A 367 -11.16 11.49 -13.62
C ALA A 367 -11.02 10.13 -12.94
N TYR A 368 -9.85 9.81 -12.36
CA TYR A 368 -9.54 8.45 -11.95
C TYR A 368 -9.61 8.15 -10.45
N VAL A 369 -9.45 9.14 -9.57
CA VAL A 369 -9.40 8.90 -8.12
C VAL A 369 -10.78 9.06 -7.50
N ASP A 370 -11.50 7.96 -7.25
CA ASP A 370 -12.90 7.99 -6.85
C ASP A 370 -13.17 8.83 -5.58
N LEU A 371 -12.16 8.94 -4.71
CA LEU A 371 -12.16 9.73 -3.47
C LEU A 371 -12.30 11.25 -3.66
N VAL A 372 -12.13 11.77 -4.88
CA VAL A 372 -12.39 13.18 -5.18
C VAL A 372 -13.91 13.42 -5.13
N SER A 373 -14.34 14.31 -4.23
CA SER A 373 -15.74 14.67 -4.08
C SER A 373 -16.29 15.35 -5.33
N LEU A 374 -17.54 15.07 -5.69
CA LEU A 374 -18.23 15.70 -6.81
C LEU A 374 -18.19 17.25 -6.83
N PRO A 375 -18.30 17.99 -5.70
CA PRO A 375 -18.12 19.45 -5.73
C PRO A 375 -16.75 19.86 -6.28
N SER A 376 -15.67 19.20 -5.84
CA SER A 376 -14.33 19.45 -6.37
C SER A 376 -14.19 19.07 -7.85
N VAL A 377 -14.95 18.08 -8.32
CA VAL A 377 -15.04 17.79 -9.77
C VAL A 377 -15.73 18.94 -10.50
N LEU A 378 -16.85 19.46 -9.99
CA LEU A 378 -17.56 20.60 -10.56
C LEU A 378 -16.70 21.87 -10.57
N ASP A 379 -15.90 22.12 -9.53
CA ASP A 379 -14.94 23.24 -9.49
C ASP A 379 -13.95 23.16 -10.65
N LEU A 380 -13.41 21.97 -10.94
CA LEU A 380 -12.56 21.73 -12.11
C LEU A 380 -13.32 21.96 -13.42
N LEU A 381 -14.52 21.40 -13.57
CA LEU A 381 -15.30 21.54 -14.81
C LEU A 381 -15.63 23.02 -15.09
N ASN A 382 -15.98 23.79 -14.05
CA ASN A 382 -16.20 25.22 -14.14
C ASN A 382 -14.93 26.01 -14.51
N LEU A 383 -13.77 25.60 -14.00
CA LEU A 383 -12.47 26.16 -14.39
C LEU A 383 -12.18 25.89 -15.87
N ILE A 384 -12.47 24.69 -16.37
CA ILE A 384 -12.28 24.33 -17.78
C ILE A 384 -13.21 25.15 -18.69
N ILE A 385 -14.49 25.33 -18.31
CA ILE A 385 -15.43 26.20 -19.04
C ILE A 385 -14.93 27.64 -19.09
N ALA A 386 -14.43 28.17 -17.96
CA ALA A 386 -13.88 29.53 -17.91
C ALA A 386 -12.64 29.66 -18.80
N ALA A 387 -11.76 28.65 -18.80
CA ALA A 387 -10.58 28.62 -19.66
C ALA A 387 -10.96 28.53 -21.15
N TYR A 388 -11.99 27.77 -21.51
CA TYR A 388 -12.53 27.69 -22.87
C TYR A 388 -12.97 29.08 -23.36
N LYS A 389 -13.78 29.80 -22.58
CA LYS A 389 -14.22 31.17 -22.92
C LYS A 389 -13.08 32.15 -23.09
N ALA A 390 -12.04 32.04 -22.25
CA ALA A 390 -10.90 32.95 -22.30
C ALA A 390 -10.10 32.82 -23.61
N VAL A 391 -10.15 31.66 -24.29
CA VAL A 391 -9.47 31.46 -25.59
C VAL A 391 -10.09 32.34 -26.67
N GLU A 392 -11.41 32.56 -26.67
CA GLU A 392 -12.08 33.40 -27.67
C GLU A 392 -11.66 34.87 -27.59
N GLN A 393 -11.14 35.29 -26.43
CA GLN A 393 -10.75 36.67 -26.17
C GLN A 393 -9.26 36.93 -26.44
N GLN A 394 -8.47 35.89 -26.69
CA GLN A 394 -7.01 35.97 -26.81
C GLN A 394 -6.57 35.41 -28.17
N THR A 395 -5.98 36.28 -29.02
CA THR A 395 -5.23 36.00 -30.27
C THR A 395 -5.96 36.11 -31.63
N ASP A 396 -5.19 36.39 -32.70
CA ASP A 396 -5.65 36.47 -34.10
C ASP A 396 -5.50 35.13 -34.87
N ASP A 397 -4.94 34.08 -34.24
CA ASP A 397 -4.73 32.76 -34.88
C ASP A 397 -5.94 31.84 -34.67
N VAL A 398 -6.87 31.88 -35.63
CA VAL A 398 -8.14 31.14 -35.61
C VAL A 398 -7.94 29.63 -35.46
N ASN A 399 -6.91 29.04 -36.07
CA ASN A 399 -6.69 27.59 -36.03
C ASN A 399 -6.11 27.15 -34.68
N GLY A 400 -5.15 27.92 -34.15
CA GLY A 400 -4.60 27.69 -32.81
C GLY A 400 -5.65 27.80 -31.71
N GLN A 401 -6.56 28.78 -31.82
CA GLN A 401 -7.71 28.94 -30.90
C GLN A 401 -8.64 27.72 -30.93
N GLN A 402 -9.03 27.28 -32.12
CA GLN A 402 -9.92 26.13 -32.26
C GLN A 402 -9.31 24.87 -31.64
N GLN A 403 -8.02 24.58 -31.87
CA GLN A 403 -7.34 23.43 -31.26
C GLN A 403 -7.31 23.51 -29.73
N GLN A 404 -7.08 24.70 -29.17
CA GLN A 404 -7.08 24.90 -27.72
C GLN A 404 -8.50 24.74 -27.13
N ARG A 405 -9.53 25.24 -27.80
CA ARG A 405 -10.94 25.06 -27.43
C ARG A 405 -11.33 23.58 -27.41
N LEU A 406 -11.04 22.85 -28.51
CA LEU A 406 -11.30 21.41 -28.61
C LEU A 406 -10.59 20.61 -27.51
N LYS A 407 -9.37 21.01 -27.12
CA LYS A 407 -8.65 20.39 -25.99
C LYS A 407 -9.39 20.57 -24.65
N TYR A 408 -9.90 21.76 -24.36
CA TYR A 408 -10.66 22.00 -23.12
C TYR A 408 -11.99 21.23 -23.11
N VAL A 409 -12.70 21.20 -24.24
CA VAL A 409 -13.92 20.39 -24.38
C VAL A 409 -13.59 18.90 -24.19
N PHE A 410 -12.49 18.40 -24.76
CA PHE A 410 -12.04 17.04 -24.53
C PHE A 410 -11.81 16.75 -23.03
N TYR A 411 -11.11 17.61 -22.29
CA TYR A 411 -10.91 17.42 -20.85
C TYR A 411 -12.22 17.45 -20.05
N LEU A 412 -13.14 18.34 -20.41
CA LEU A 412 -14.46 18.43 -19.79
C LEU A 412 -15.21 17.11 -19.96
N VAL A 413 -15.35 16.64 -21.20
CA VAL A 413 -16.07 15.42 -21.56
C VAL A 413 -15.39 14.21 -20.91
N TYR A 414 -14.07 14.18 -20.90
CA TYR A 414 -13.29 13.11 -20.31
C TYR A 414 -13.57 12.93 -18.81
N VAL A 415 -13.53 14.02 -18.03
CA VAL A 415 -13.80 13.97 -16.59
C VAL A 415 -15.26 13.62 -16.33
N ALA A 416 -16.19 14.26 -17.05
CA ALA A 416 -17.62 14.00 -16.92
C ALA A 416 -17.95 12.54 -17.24
N TYR A 417 -17.38 12.00 -18.33
CA TYR A 417 -17.53 10.60 -18.71
C TYR A 417 -17.02 9.66 -17.61
N HIS A 418 -15.84 9.87 -17.04
CA HIS A 418 -15.37 8.99 -15.97
C HIS A 418 -16.17 9.09 -14.67
N ARG A 419 -17.00 10.14 -14.51
CA ARG A 419 -17.73 10.44 -13.28
C ARG A 419 -19.25 10.35 -13.38
N TYR A 420 -19.80 9.88 -14.50
CA TYR A 420 -21.24 9.80 -14.69
C TYR A 420 -21.95 8.96 -13.62
N GLN A 421 -21.36 7.84 -13.20
CA GLN A 421 -21.94 6.95 -12.18
C GLN A 421 -22.11 7.67 -10.83
N ASN A 422 -21.17 8.53 -10.46
CA ASN A 422 -21.22 9.29 -9.21
C ASN A 422 -22.38 10.32 -9.25
N VAL A 423 -22.68 10.87 -10.43
CA VAL A 423 -23.84 11.74 -10.64
C VAL A 423 -25.15 10.96 -10.58
N ASP A 424 -25.21 9.78 -11.19
CA ASP A 424 -26.41 8.92 -11.12
C ASP A 424 -26.78 8.56 -9.67
N ILE A 425 -25.77 8.15 -8.89
CA ILE A 425 -25.94 7.83 -7.46
C ILE A 425 -26.45 9.07 -6.70
N LEU A 426 -25.91 10.26 -6.99
CA LEU A 426 -26.37 11.50 -6.36
C LEU A 426 -27.82 11.84 -6.74
N CYS A 427 -28.21 11.65 -8.00
CA CYS A 427 -29.56 11.94 -8.47
C CYS A 427 -30.61 11.08 -7.77
N GLN A 428 -30.28 9.81 -7.50
CA GLN A 428 -31.11 8.87 -6.76
C GLN A 428 -31.15 9.18 -5.25
N ASP A 429 -30.20 9.93 -4.71
CA ASP A 429 -30.19 10.33 -3.31
C ASP A 429 -31.22 11.45 -3.04
N LEU A 430 -32.04 11.23 -2.00
CA LEU A 430 -33.09 12.14 -1.53
C LEU A 430 -32.66 12.94 -0.29
N SER A 431 -31.39 12.85 0.12
CA SER A 431 -30.86 13.59 1.26
C SER A 431 -30.91 15.12 1.08
N SER A 432 -30.99 15.86 2.19
CA SER A 432 -30.93 17.33 2.17
C SER A 432 -29.61 17.86 1.61
N GLN A 433 -28.52 17.10 1.78
CA GLN A 433 -27.23 17.41 1.17
C GLN A 433 -27.27 17.27 -0.36
N SER A 434 -27.97 16.26 -0.89
CA SER A 434 -28.19 16.08 -2.33
C SER A 434 -28.95 17.25 -2.98
N ALA A 435 -29.90 17.87 -2.27
CA ALA A 435 -30.63 19.03 -2.79
C ALA A 435 -29.73 20.25 -3.09
N MET A 436 -28.77 20.54 -2.20
CA MET A 436 -27.79 21.60 -2.44
C MET A 436 -26.93 21.28 -3.66
N PHE A 437 -26.53 20.02 -3.84
CA PHE A 437 -25.76 19.60 -5.00
C PHE A 437 -26.52 19.71 -6.32
N LYS A 438 -27.82 19.39 -6.33
CA LYS A 438 -28.67 19.53 -7.52
C LYS A 438 -28.73 20.97 -8.03
N LEU A 439 -28.66 21.96 -7.13
CA LEU A 439 -28.56 23.38 -7.53
C LEU A 439 -27.22 23.69 -8.22
N ILE A 440 -26.09 23.27 -7.64
CA ILE A 440 -24.77 23.48 -8.22
C ILE A 440 -24.66 22.75 -9.58
N LEU A 441 -25.23 21.55 -9.69
CA LEU A 441 -25.28 20.80 -10.94
C LEU A 441 -26.13 21.52 -12.00
N SER A 442 -27.28 22.09 -11.63
CA SER A 442 -28.13 22.86 -12.55
C SER A 442 -27.44 24.13 -13.05
N GLU A 443 -26.68 24.82 -12.19
CA GLU A 443 -25.85 25.95 -12.59
C GLU A 443 -24.76 25.52 -13.59
N PHE A 444 -24.08 24.40 -13.31
CA PHE A 444 -23.11 23.82 -14.23
C PHE A 444 -23.74 23.44 -15.58
N GLN A 445 -24.91 22.80 -15.60
CA GLN A 445 -25.64 22.46 -16.83
C GLN A 445 -25.96 23.69 -17.66
N THR A 446 -26.45 24.74 -17.01
CA THR A 446 -26.78 26.00 -17.67
C THR A 446 -25.55 26.57 -18.36
N ARG A 447 -24.42 26.63 -17.64
CA ARG A 447 -23.14 27.09 -18.19
C ARG A 447 -22.65 26.19 -19.31
N LEU A 448 -22.68 24.87 -19.14
CA LEU A 448 -22.23 23.91 -20.14
C LEU A 448 -22.93 24.12 -21.48
N CYS A 449 -24.25 24.33 -21.45
CA CYS A 449 -25.08 24.52 -22.64
C CYS A 449 -25.00 25.94 -23.22
N SER A 450 -24.74 26.97 -22.41
CA SER A 450 -24.66 28.36 -22.88
C SER A 450 -23.27 28.77 -23.36
N ASP A 451 -22.23 28.17 -22.79
CA ASP A 451 -20.87 28.70 -22.86
C ASP A 451 -19.98 28.01 -23.88
N ILE A 452 -20.36 26.82 -24.34
CA ILE A 452 -19.58 25.99 -25.26
C ILE A 452 -20.34 25.84 -26.57
N ALA A 453 -19.65 26.06 -27.69
CA ALA A 453 -20.24 25.89 -29.01
C ALA A 453 -20.59 24.42 -29.28
N LEU A 454 -21.80 24.17 -29.82
CA LEU A 454 -22.27 22.83 -30.17
C LEU A 454 -21.34 22.13 -31.19
N GLU A 455 -20.78 22.90 -32.13
CA GLU A 455 -19.83 22.41 -33.14
C GLU A 455 -18.57 21.81 -32.51
N ASP A 456 -18.06 22.44 -31.45
CA ASP A 456 -16.87 21.96 -30.74
C ASP A 456 -17.17 20.65 -29.99
N PHE A 457 -18.39 20.46 -29.46
CA PHE A 457 -18.80 19.21 -28.82
C PHE A 457 -18.85 18.02 -29.78
N CYS A 458 -19.24 18.25 -31.03
CA CYS A 458 -19.33 17.18 -32.04
C CYS A 458 -17.96 16.63 -32.45
N VAL A 459 -16.91 17.45 -32.32
CA VAL A 459 -15.56 17.12 -32.82
C VAL A 459 -14.55 16.84 -31.70
N ALA A 460 -14.77 17.39 -30.50
CA ALA A 460 -13.75 17.37 -29.45
C ALA A 460 -13.55 16.01 -28.79
N ALA A 461 -14.54 15.11 -28.80
CA ALA A 461 -14.48 13.84 -28.08
C ALA A 461 -15.27 12.73 -28.81
N PRO A 462 -15.04 11.44 -28.48
CA PRO A 462 -15.83 10.34 -29.01
C PRO A 462 -17.34 10.51 -28.77
N LEU A 463 -18.15 10.31 -29.81
CA LEU A 463 -19.61 10.50 -29.75
C LEU A 463 -20.29 9.68 -28.64
N HIS A 464 -19.84 8.44 -28.43
CA HIS A 464 -20.38 7.58 -27.37
C HIS A 464 -20.07 8.10 -25.95
N TRP A 465 -18.99 8.87 -25.75
CA TRP A 465 -18.73 9.56 -24.48
C TRP A 465 -19.69 10.73 -24.31
N MET A 466 -19.89 11.52 -25.37
CA MET A 466 -20.84 12.63 -25.39
C MET A 466 -22.25 12.18 -25.04
N VAL A 467 -22.72 11.09 -25.64
CA VAL A 467 -24.02 10.46 -25.34
C VAL A 467 -24.19 10.21 -23.84
N LYS A 468 -23.17 9.64 -23.17
CA LYS A 468 -23.21 9.39 -21.72
C LYS A 468 -23.19 10.70 -20.94
N VAL A 469 -22.40 11.69 -21.33
CA VAL A 469 -22.40 13.00 -20.68
C VAL A 469 -23.76 13.67 -20.77
N TRP A 470 -24.37 13.75 -21.96
CA TRP A 470 -25.70 14.34 -22.15
C TRP A 470 -26.79 13.62 -21.35
N LYS A 471 -26.76 12.29 -21.35
CA LYS A 471 -27.73 11.47 -20.60
C LYS A 471 -27.60 11.66 -19.08
N HIS A 472 -26.38 11.58 -18.55
CA HIS A 472 -26.16 11.46 -17.11
C HIS A 472 -25.83 12.78 -16.40
N TRP A 473 -25.20 13.73 -17.10
CA TRP A 473 -24.86 15.05 -16.52
C TRP A 473 -25.87 16.12 -16.88
N VAL A 474 -26.56 16.03 -18.01
CA VAL A 474 -27.55 17.02 -18.48
C VAL A 474 -28.98 16.52 -18.38
N PHE A 475 -29.18 15.22 -18.14
CA PHE A 475 -30.50 14.59 -18.02
C PHE A 475 -31.38 14.75 -19.27
N LEU A 476 -30.76 14.74 -20.44
CA LEU A 476 -31.50 14.68 -21.70
C LEU A 476 -32.25 13.36 -21.83
N SER A 477 -33.45 13.40 -22.43
CA SER A 477 -34.21 12.19 -22.73
C SER A 477 -33.50 11.35 -23.79
N ASP A 478 -33.82 10.05 -23.86
CA ASP A 478 -33.22 9.19 -24.89
C ASP A 478 -33.56 9.68 -26.32
N GLU A 479 -34.70 10.36 -26.51
CA GLU A 479 -35.10 10.98 -27.78
C GLU A 479 -34.23 12.21 -28.12
N ASP A 480 -33.97 13.07 -27.12
CA ASP A 480 -33.11 14.24 -27.29
C ASP A 480 -31.66 13.84 -27.56
N VAL A 481 -31.16 12.83 -26.85
CA VAL A 481 -29.81 12.26 -27.06
C VAL A 481 -29.70 11.66 -28.46
N GLN A 482 -30.73 10.95 -28.94
CA GLN A 482 -30.75 10.41 -30.29
C GLN A 482 -30.77 11.51 -31.36
N THR A 483 -31.48 12.60 -31.09
CA THR A 483 -31.51 13.77 -31.98
C THR A 483 -30.14 14.41 -32.06
N PHE A 484 -29.47 14.62 -30.91
CA PHE A 484 -28.09 15.10 -30.87
C PHE A 484 -27.12 14.18 -31.64
N VAL A 485 -27.25 12.86 -31.51
CA VAL A 485 -26.41 11.90 -32.24
C VAL A 485 -26.57 12.07 -33.75
N LEU A 486 -27.81 12.21 -34.25
CA LEU A 486 -28.07 12.40 -35.68
C LEU A 486 -27.51 13.74 -36.18
N GLU A 487 -27.64 14.80 -35.40
CA GLU A 487 -27.07 16.11 -35.74
C GLU A 487 -25.55 16.09 -35.77
N ALA A 488 -24.90 15.45 -34.79
CA ALA A 488 -23.46 15.30 -34.74
C ALA A 488 -22.93 14.46 -35.92
N GLU A 489 -23.65 13.41 -36.30
CA GLU A 489 -23.32 12.58 -37.48
C GLU A 489 -23.47 13.37 -38.81
N ASP A 490 -24.47 14.25 -38.94
CA ASP A 490 -24.65 15.08 -40.14
C ASP A 490 -23.60 16.21 -40.23
N GLN A 491 -23.15 16.72 -39.08
CA GLN A 491 -22.10 17.72 -38.98
C GLN A 491 -20.69 17.15 -39.19
N ASP A 492 -20.45 15.86 -38.90
CA ASP A 492 -19.14 15.22 -39.08
C ASP A 492 -18.85 14.89 -40.55
N ARG A 493 -18.47 15.91 -41.31
CA ARG A 493 -18.04 15.79 -42.72
C ARG A 493 -16.57 15.40 -42.88
N ALA A 494 -15.90 15.00 -41.80
CA ALA A 494 -14.49 14.67 -41.81
C ALA A 494 -14.20 13.49 -42.74
N THR A 495 -13.09 13.59 -43.47
CA THR A 495 -12.52 12.45 -44.20
C THR A 495 -12.04 11.38 -43.21
N GLU A 496 -11.91 10.14 -43.68
CA GLU A 496 -11.39 9.03 -42.86
C GLU A 496 -10.01 9.38 -42.25
N GLN A 497 -9.15 10.04 -43.02
CA GLN A 497 -7.85 10.50 -42.55
C GLN A 497 -7.94 11.57 -41.45
N GLU A 498 -8.88 12.51 -41.56
CA GLU A 498 -9.11 13.53 -40.52
C GLU A 498 -9.69 12.91 -39.24
N PHE A 499 -10.57 11.92 -39.37
CA PHE A 499 -11.05 11.13 -38.24
C PHE A 499 -9.90 10.37 -37.55
N GLU A 500 -9.05 9.67 -38.29
CA GLU A 500 -7.87 9.01 -37.73
C GLU A 500 -6.92 9.98 -37.01
N ASN A 501 -6.69 11.15 -37.60
CA ASN A 501 -5.87 12.20 -36.98
C ASN A 501 -6.49 12.72 -35.67
N ARG A 502 -7.82 12.89 -35.61
CA ARG A 502 -8.55 13.25 -34.38
C ARG A 502 -8.41 12.18 -33.30
N VAL A 503 -8.61 10.91 -33.66
CA VAL A 503 -8.42 9.78 -32.73
C VAL A 503 -7.00 9.74 -32.20
N GLY A 504 -5.99 9.95 -33.05
CA GLY A 504 -4.59 10.07 -32.64
C GLY A 504 -4.38 11.21 -31.66
N ALA A 505 -4.98 12.38 -31.89
CA ALA A 505 -4.91 13.52 -30.97
C ALA A 505 -5.55 13.22 -29.60
N TRP A 506 -6.71 12.55 -29.58
CA TRP A 506 -7.36 12.12 -28.33
C TRP A 506 -6.50 11.14 -27.53
N GLN A 507 -5.86 10.18 -28.21
CA GLN A 507 -4.94 9.24 -27.56
C GLN A 507 -3.74 9.97 -26.96
N VAL A 508 -3.16 10.94 -27.66
CA VAL A 508 -2.05 11.76 -27.14
C VAL A 508 -2.49 12.55 -25.90
N LEU A 509 -3.69 13.14 -25.90
CA LEU A 509 -4.23 13.84 -24.73
C LEU A 509 -4.48 12.88 -23.56
N GLN A 510 -5.05 11.71 -23.83
CA GLN A 510 -5.29 10.69 -22.80
C GLN A 510 -3.97 10.15 -22.20
N ASP A 511 -2.93 9.96 -23.01
CA ASP A 511 -1.64 9.44 -22.58
C ASP A 511 -0.87 10.42 -21.67
N ARG A 512 -1.13 11.74 -21.80
CA ARG A 512 -0.57 12.77 -20.91
C ARG A 512 -1.21 12.81 -19.53
N MET A 513 -2.37 12.18 -19.33
CA MET A 513 -3.09 12.25 -18.06
C MET A 513 -2.46 11.38 -16.98
N ALA A 514 -2.32 11.96 -15.79
CA ALA A 514 -1.84 11.23 -14.63
C ALA A 514 -2.91 10.26 -14.07
N PHE A 515 -2.52 9.42 -13.11
CA PHE A 515 -3.42 8.53 -12.33
C PHE A 515 -4.14 7.41 -13.10
N ARG A 516 -3.82 7.17 -14.37
CA ARG A 516 -4.33 5.99 -15.10
C ARG A 516 -4.00 4.70 -14.32
N PRO A 517 -4.93 3.74 -14.18
CA PRO A 517 -4.66 2.51 -13.43
C PRO A 517 -3.44 1.71 -13.92
N ALA A 518 -3.13 1.76 -15.22
CA ALA A 518 -1.92 1.17 -15.79
C ALA A 518 -0.62 1.75 -15.19
N SER A 519 -0.63 3.02 -14.79
CA SER A 519 0.52 3.72 -14.20
C SER A 519 0.91 3.20 -12.82
N PHE A 520 0.03 2.44 -12.14
CA PHE A 520 0.33 1.81 -10.85
C PHE A 520 0.85 0.38 -10.97
N SER A 521 0.92 -0.20 -12.17
CA SER A 521 1.37 -1.58 -12.39
C SER A 521 2.80 -1.83 -11.87
N SER A 522 3.66 -0.81 -11.84
CA SER A 522 5.01 -0.86 -11.28
C SER A 522 5.07 -0.87 -9.75
N PHE A 523 3.94 -0.64 -9.07
CA PHE A 523 3.78 -0.61 -7.61
C PHE A 523 2.71 -1.62 -7.16
N PRO A 524 3.00 -2.93 -7.12
CA PRO A 524 2.00 -3.97 -6.82
C PRO A 524 1.23 -3.78 -5.51
N HIS A 525 1.87 -3.32 -4.43
CA HIS A 525 1.22 -3.10 -3.14
C HIS A 525 0.33 -1.86 -3.20
N MET A 526 0.81 -0.74 -3.76
CA MET A 526 -0.03 0.45 -3.95
C MET A 526 -1.18 0.20 -4.91
N ASN A 527 -0.97 -0.55 -6.00
CA ASN A 527 -2.04 -0.92 -6.92
C ASN A 527 -3.13 -1.74 -6.21
N THR A 528 -2.74 -2.69 -5.35
CA THR A 528 -3.70 -3.47 -4.55
C THR A 528 -4.49 -2.57 -3.59
N LEU A 529 -3.84 -1.60 -2.98
CA LEU A 529 -4.47 -0.63 -2.07
C LEU A 529 -5.42 0.32 -2.82
N LEU A 530 -5.02 0.80 -3.99
CA LEU A 530 -5.73 1.83 -4.75
C LEU A 530 -6.83 1.29 -5.65
N LYS A 531 -6.75 0.03 -6.10
CA LYS A 531 -7.70 -0.56 -7.04
C LYS A 531 -9.19 -0.36 -6.69
N PRO A 532 -9.64 -0.47 -5.42
CA PRO A 532 -11.03 -0.20 -5.05
C PRO A 532 -11.45 1.28 -5.14
N HIS A 533 -10.48 2.19 -5.21
CA HIS A 533 -10.64 3.64 -5.20
C HIS A 533 -10.24 4.29 -6.52
N LEU A 534 -9.97 3.47 -7.55
CA LEU A 534 -9.66 3.93 -8.89
C LEU A 534 -10.78 3.55 -9.84
N ILE A 535 -11.24 4.51 -10.63
CA ILE A 535 -12.22 4.29 -11.68
C ILE A 535 -11.53 3.53 -12.82
N SER A 536 -12.16 2.44 -13.27
CA SER A 536 -11.61 1.63 -14.36
C SER A 536 -11.57 2.46 -15.65
N PRO A 537 -10.46 2.45 -16.40
CA PRO A 537 -10.45 3.08 -17.70
C PRO A 537 -11.32 2.21 -18.63
N LEU A 538 -12.32 2.82 -19.26
CA LEU A 538 -12.95 2.20 -20.42
C LEU A 538 -12.10 2.53 -21.65
N PRO A 539 -11.92 1.56 -22.58
CA PRO A 539 -11.16 1.81 -23.79
C PRO A 539 -11.89 2.82 -24.68
N LEU A 540 -11.11 3.63 -25.42
CA LEU A 540 -11.62 4.55 -26.44
C LEU A 540 -12.40 3.84 -27.57
N THR A 541 -12.28 2.52 -27.69
CA THR A 541 -12.65 1.73 -28.88
C THR A 541 -13.71 0.66 -28.66
N ASP A 542 -14.34 0.54 -27.48
CA ASP A 542 -15.44 -0.42 -27.31
C ASP A 542 -16.72 0.10 -28.00
N LEU A 543 -16.74 -0.05 -29.32
CA LEU A 543 -17.90 0.05 -30.21
C LEU A 543 -18.71 -1.26 -30.24
N ARG A 544 -18.44 -2.21 -29.34
CA ARG A 544 -19.08 -3.52 -29.32
C ARG A 544 -19.52 -3.87 -27.90
N ASP A 545 -20.84 -3.92 -27.73
CA ASP A 545 -21.62 -4.44 -26.59
C ASP A 545 -21.68 -3.58 -25.31
N ASP A 546 -22.85 -2.94 -25.09
CA ASP A 546 -23.79 -3.38 -24.05
C ASP A 546 -25.15 -2.64 -24.11
N ASP A 547 -25.26 -1.49 -24.80
CA ASP A 547 -26.48 -0.67 -24.84
C ASP A 547 -27.07 -0.50 -26.26
N GLY A 548 -27.24 -1.56 -27.07
CA GLY A 548 -28.16 -1.57 -28.24
C GLY A 548 -28.05 -0.50 -29.35
N MET A 549 -27.19 0.50 -29.23
CA MET A 549 -26.99 1.62 -30.16
C MET A 549 -25.80 1.29 -31.05
N ILE A 550 -26.06 0.48 -32.07
CA ILE A 550 -25.07 0.06 -33.05
C ILE A 550 -24.70 1.25 -33.96
N VAL A 551 -23.49 1.78 -33.80
CA VAL A 551 -22.76 2.45 -34.88
C VAL A 551 -22.13 1.36 -35.76
N GLN A 552 -22.88 0.90 -36.77
CA GLN A 552 -22.33 0.22 -37.94
C GLN A 552 -23.02 0.77 -39.18
N ALA A 553 -22.20 1.16 -40.17
CA ALA A 553 -22.64 1.47 -41.51
C ALA A 553 -23.54 0.34 -42.05
N ARG A 554 -24.82 0.67 -42.24
CA ARG A 554 -25.93 -0.09 -42.83
C ARG A 554 -25.64 -1.53 -43.31
N LYS A 555 -26.31 -2.50 -42.68
CA LYS A 555 -26.99 -3.62 -43.39
C LYS A 555 -28.19 -4.15 -42.60
N ARG A 556 -29.36 -4.18 -43.26
CA ARG A 556 -30.70 -4.55 -42.75
C ARG A 556 -30.81 -6.01 -42.28
N ARG A 557 -31.43 -6.28 -41.10
CA ARG A 557 -32.72 -6.99 -40.92
C ARG A 557 -33.05 -7.37 -39.44
N ARG A 558 -34.31 -7.06 -39.07
CA ARG A 558 -35.30 -7.66 -38.13
C ARG A 558 -34.92 -8.08 -36.69
N SER A 559 -35.49 -7.31 -35.75
CA SER A 559 -36.36 -7.66 -34.59
C SER A 559 -36.25 -9.06 -33.97
N ASP A 560 -36.05 -9.11 -32.64
CA ASP A 560 -37.06 -9.61 -31.69
C ASP A 560 -36.79 -9.14 -30.24
N TYR A 561 -37.89 -8.91 -29.51
CA TYR A 561 -38.03 -8.24 -28.20
C TYR A 561 -37.97 -9.27 -27.04
N SER A 562 -37.36 -8.94 -25.90
CA SER A 562 -37.72 -9.57 -24.62
C SER A 562 -37.47 -8.66 -23.41
N THR A 563 -38.55 -8.34 -22.71
CA THR A 563 -38.65 -7.63 -21.43
C THR A 563 -38.42 -8.58 -20.25
N ILE A 564 -37.57 -8.20 -19.27
CA ILE A 564 -37.58 -8.80 -17.92
C ILE A 564 -37.38 -7.71 -16.84
N THR A 565 -38.53 -7.31 -16.29
CA THR A 565 -38.90 -6.99 -14.90
C THR A 565 -37.90 -6.39 -13.89
N SER A 566 -38.43 -5.35 -13.23
CA SER A 566 -37.99 -4.69 -12.00
C SER A 566 -37.82 -5.60 -10.79
N VAL A 567 -36.89 -5.23 -9.91
CA VAL A 567 -36.89 -5.65 -8.49
C VAL A 567 -36.75 -4.42 -7.60
N ASP A 568 -37.57 -4.45 -6.57
CA ASP A 568 -38.07 -3.39 -5.71
C ASP A 568 -37.06 -2.88 -4.66
N SER A 569 -37.20 -1.61 -4.31
CA SER A 569 -36.27 -0.79 -3.52
C SER A 569 -36.82 -0.59 -2.09
N VAL A 570 -36.67 -1.59 -1.21
CA VAL A 570 -36.93 -1.42 0.24
C VAL A 570 -35.96 -2.22 1.13
N GLN A 571 -34.64 -2.20 0.86
CA GLN A 571 -33.69 -3.03 1.63
C GLN A 571 -32.43 -2.35 2.19
N PHE A 572 -32.32 -1.02 2.17
CA PHE A 572 -31.09 -0.35 2.62
C PHE A 572 -31.08 0.10 4.09
N THR A 573 -32.21 0.09 4.80
CA THR A 573 -32.32 0.63 6.18
C THR A 573 -32.20 -0.43 7.28
N ARG A 574 -31.31 -1.43 7.10
CA ARG A 574 -30.92 -2.41 8.16
C ARG A 574 -29.40 -2.69 8.20
N SER A 575 -28.58 -1.79 7.68
CA SER A 575 -27.17 -2.04 7.34
C SER A 575 -26.15 -2.05 8.48
N LEU A 576 -26.56 -2.06 9.76
CA LEU A 576 -25.64 -2.26 10.89
C LEU A 576 -25.66 -3.68 11.47
N ASP A 577 -26.72 -4.47 11.25
CA ASP A 577 -26.76 -5.89 11.63
C ASP A 577 -26.32 -6.85 10.51
N VAL A 578 -26.19 -6.34 9.27
CA VAL A 578 -25.79 -7.11 8.07
C VAL A 578 -24.32 -7.57 8.12
N LEU A 579 -23.45 -6.87 8.85
CA LEU A 579 -22.04 -7.25 8.97
C LEU A 579 -21.80 -8.47 9.88
N LEU A 580 -22.83 -8.96 10.57
CA LEU A 580 -22.77 -10.21 11.35
C LEU A 580 -23.54 -11.36 10.72
N LEU A 581 -24.12 -11.16 9.52
CA LEU A 581 -24.75 -12.26 8.79
C LEU A 581 -23.68 -13.31 8.44
N PRO A 582 -23.92 -14.60 8.77
CA PRO A 582 -22.96 -15.67 8.55
C PRO A 582 -22.40 -15.74 7.13
N ASP A 583 -23.19 -15.38 6.13
CA ASP A 583 -22.83 -15.50 4.72
C ASP A 583 -21.92 -14.35 4.24
N VAL A 584 -22.10 -13.14 4.78
CA VAL A 584 -21.19 -12.00 4.54
C VAL A 584 -19.85 -12.26 5.22
N MET A 585 -19.88 -12.74 6.47
CA MET A 585 -18.67 -13.11 7.20
C MET A 585 -17.93 -14.28 6.55
N GLU A 586 -18.63 -15.24 5.96
CA GLU A 586 -18.02 -16.32 5.18
C GLU A 586 -17.28 -15.77 3.95
N ARG A 587 -17.89 -14.84 3.22
CA ARG A 587 -17.23 -14.19 2.07
C ARG A 587 -15.96 -13.44 2.50
N VAL A 588 -16.00 -12.68 3.59
CA VAL A 588 -14.82 -11.99 4.14
C VAL A 588 -13.74 -12.99 4.60
N CYS A 589 -14.14 -14.05 5.30
CA CYS A 589 -13.23 -15.08 5.79
C CYS A 589 -12.59 -15.90 4.65
N SER A 590 -13.25 -16.02 3.49
CA SER A 590 -12.74 -16.79 2.34
C SER A 590 -11.40 -16.25 1.81
N PHE A 591 -11.11 -14.96 2.01
CA PHE A 591 -9.84 -14.32 1.61
C PHE A 591 -8.72 -14.50 2.64
N MET A 592 -8.99 -15.13 3.79
CA MET A 592 -8.02 -15.25 4.87
C MET A 592 -7.19 -16.53 4.79
N SER A 593 -5.90 -16.42 5.16
CA SER A 593 -5.05 -17.62 5.34
C SER A 593 -5.60 -18.55 6.43
N ALA A 594 -5.36 -19.86 6.33
CA ALA A 594 -5.72 -20.85 7.35
C ALA A 594 -5.27 -20.45 8.77
N LYS A 595 -4.09 -19.81 8.92
CA LYS A 595 -3.58 -19.35 10.23
C LYS A 595 -4.44 -18.24 10.83
N ARG A 596 -4.99 -17.35 10.00
CA ARG A 596 -5.89 -16.26 10.42
C ARG A 596 -7.28 -16.83 10.76
N LEU A 597 -7.81 -17.76 9.96
CA LEU A 597 -9.07 -18.46 10.25
C LEU A 597 -9.04 -19.17 11.61
N CYS A 598 -7.98 -19.92 11.91
CA CYS A 598 -7.85 -20.57 13.22
C CYS A 598 -7.74 -19.58 14.39
N ARG A 599 -7.19 -18.38 14.17
CA ARG A 599 -7.13 -17.34 15.22
C ARG A 599 -8.48 -16.68 15.43
N MET A 600 -9.23 -16.45 14.35
CA MET A 600 -10.60 -15.92 14.45
C MET A 600 -11.53 -16.87 15.19
N ALA A 601 -11.38 -18.18 15.00
CA ALA A 601 -12.12 -19.19 15.75
C ALA A 601 -11.95 -19.08 17.27
N LEU A 602 -10.85 -18.47 17.76
CA LEU A 602 -10.60 -18.26 19.18
C LEU A 602 -11.24 -16.97 19.72
N VAL A 603 -11.75 -16.09 18.85
CA VAL A 603 -12.30 -14.78 19.25
C VAL A 603 -13.71 -14.94 19.82
N CYS A 604 -14.59 -15.66 19.14
CA CYS A 604 -15.94 -15.93 19.64
C CYS A 604 -16.56 -17.19 19.02
N ARG A 605 -17.68 -17.68 19.59
CA ARG A 605 -18.39 -18.89 19.13
C ARG A 605 -18.92 -18.77 17.69
N THR A 606 -19.38 -17.59 17.27
CA THR A 606 -19.87 -17.36 15.91
C THR A 606 -18.75 -17.52 14.89
N PHE A 607 -17.57 -16.95 15.16
CA PHE A 607 -16.40 -17.16 14.32
C PHE A 607 -15.88 -18.59 14.37
N ALA A 608 -15.98 -19.29 15.51
CA ALA A 608 -15.69 -20.70 15.57
C ALA A 608 -16.60 -21.49 14.61
N HIS A 609 -17.91 -21.25 14.65
CA HIS A 609 -18.88 -21.90 13.76
C HIS A 609 -18.62 -21.61 12.27
N ILE A 610 -18.39 -20.34 11.92
CA ILE A 610 -18.05 -19.94 10.55
C ILE A 610 -16.74 -20.61 10.11
N SER A 611 -15.73 -20.68 10.98
CA SER A 611 -14.45 -21.32 10.67
C SER A 611 -14.55 -22.83 10.43
N HIS A 612 -15.67 -23.47 10.77
CA HIS A 612 -15.92 -24.88 10.46
C HIS A 612 -16.66 -25.09 9.13
N ARG A 613 -17.12 -24.03 8.45
CA ARG A 613 -17.79 -24.14 7.15
C ARG A 613 -16.84 -24.67 6.08
N ALA A 614 -17.35 -25.62 5.29
CA ALA A 614 -16.61 -26.37 4.28
C ALA A 614 -16.06 -25.47 3.15
N SER A 615 -16.84 -24.46 2.78
CA SER A 615 -16.57 -23.44 1.76
C SER A 615 -15.31 -22.61 2.01
N LEU A 616 -14.89 -22.42 3.26
CA LEU A 616 -13.65 -21.69 3.59
C LEU A 616 -12.40 -22.55 3.37
N TRP A 617 -12.51 -23.85 3.65
CA TRP A 617 -11.37 -24.77 3.58
C TRP A 617 -11.19 -25.38 2.20
N GLN A 618 -12.23 -25.45 1.38
CA GLN A 618 -12.18 -26.00 0.03
C GLN A 618 -11.18 -25.24 -0.87
N PRO A 619 -11.24 -23.89 -1.03
CA PRO A 619 -10.26 -23.17 -1.82
C PRO A 619 -8.85 -23.32 -1.27
N LEU A 620 -8.70 -23.24 0.06
CA LEU A 620 -7.40 -23.39 0.71
C LEU A 620 -6.78 -24.77 0.47
N TYR A 621 -7.60 -25.82 0.42
CA TYR A 621 -7.14 -27.17 0.09
C TYR A 621 -6.79 -27.33 -1.39
N ILE A 622 -7.63 -26.81 -2.29
CA ILE A 622 -7.38 -26.88 -3.74
C ILE A 622 -6.07 -26.15 -4.12
N HIS A 623 -5.78 -25.03 -3.46
CA HIS A 623 -4.56 -24.24 -3.70
C HIS A 623 -3.32 -24.74 -2.93
N ILE A 624 -3.43 -25.78 -2.10
CA ILE A 624 -2.33 -26.27 -1.26
C ILE A 624 -1.30 -27.07 -2.09
N GLY A 625 -0.33 -26.37 -2.68
CA GLY A 625 0.72 -27.02 -3.48
C GLY A 625 1.34 -26.20 -4.60
N ASN A 626 0.74 -25.06 -5.00
CA ASN A 626 1.12 -24.26 -6.18
C ASN A 626 2.44 -23.45 -6.04
N SER A 627 3.46 -23.99 -5.37
CA SER A 627 4.70 -23.23 -5.08
C SER A 627 5.68 -23.14 -6.25
N THR A 628 5.48 -23.93 -7.30
CA THR A 628 6.36 -24.00 -8.48
C THR A 628 5.47 -24.20 -9.69
N GLY A 629 5.48 -23.26 -10.64
CA GLY A 629 4.46 -23.02 -11.68
C GLY A 629 4.13 -24.11 -12.71
N LYS A 630 4.22 -25.40 -12.36
CA LYS A 630 3.74 -26.55 -13.16
C LYS A 630 3.13 -27.70 -12.33
N SER A 631 2.85 -27.51 -11.03
CA SER A 631 2.22 -28.57 -10.21
C SER A 631 0.71 -28.60 -10.39
N ALA A 632 0.18 -29.76 -10.77
CA ALA A 632 -1.24 -30.02 -11.02
C ALA A 632 -2.14 -29.62 -9.83
N GLN A 633 -3.22 -28.91 -10.13
CA GLN A 633 -4.30 -28.58 -9.20
C GLN A 633 -4.87 -29.86 -8.57
N VAL A 634 -5.32 -29.79 -7.31
CA VAL A 634 -5.95 -30.95 -6.67
C VAL A 634 -7.24 -31.30 -7.42
N GLU A 635 -7.31 -32.49 -7.98
CA GLU A 635 -8.47 -33.01 -8.70
C GLU A 635 -9.42 -33.71 -7.74
N CYS A 636 -10.68 -33.27 -7.72
CA CYS A 636 -11.74 -33.92 -6.96
C CYS A 636 -12.66 -34.69 -7.90
N HIS A 637 -12.55 -36.03 -7.91
CA HIS A 637 -13.36 -36.92 -8.75
C HIS A 637 -14.59 -37.47 -8.01
N HIS A 638 -15.04 -36.83 -6.94
CA HIS A 638 -16.26 -37.25 -6.25
C HIS A 638 -17.46 -36.50 -6.85
N GLY A 639 -18.61 -37.16 -7.01
CA GLY A 639 -19.83 -36.52 -7.50
C GLY A 639 -20.29 -35.35 -6.61
N GLU A 640 -21.08 -34.43 -7.18
CA GLU A 640 -21.54 -33.18 -6.51
C GLU A 640 -22.24 -33.41 -5.17
N LYS A 641 -22.79 -34.61 -4.96
CA LYS A 641 -23.47 -34.99 -3.70
C LYS A 641 -22.51 -35.44 -2.59
N PHE A 642 -21.22 -35.58 -2.86
CA PHE A 642 -20.24 -36.01 -1.86
C PHE A 642 -19.71 -34.82 -1.05
N ILE A 643 -20.00 -34.80 0.25
CA ILE A 643 -19.59 -33.72 1.15
C ILE A 643 -18.22 -34.05 1.77
N HIS A 644 -17.17 -33.32 1.39
CA HIS A 644 -15.84 -33.45 1.99
C HIS A 644 -15.75 -32.74 3.34
N ASN A 645 -14.99 -33.33 4.26
CA ASN A 645 -14.44 -32.57 5.40
C ASN A 645 -13.15 -31.87 4.98
N TRP A 646 -13.28 -30.76 4.25
CA TRP A 646 -12.14 -30.00 3.69
C TRP A 646 -11.14 -29.54 4.76
N GLN A 647 -11.61 -29.23 5.97
CA GLN A 647 -10.74 -28.84 7.09
C GLN A 647 -9.78 -29.98 7.46
N LYS A 648 -10.31 -31.19 7.64
CA LYS A 648 -9.48 -32.37 7.97
C LYS A 648 -8.51 -32.70 6.84
N LEU A 649 -8.98 -32.68 5.60
CA LEU A 649 -8.16 -32.91 4.41
C LEU A 649 -6.99 -31.91 4.32
N TYR A 650 -7.27 -30.63 4.55
CA TYR A 650 -6.25 -29.58 4.61
C TYR A 650 -5.22 -29.82 5.71
N GLN A 651 -5.67 -30.16 6.93
CA GLN A 651 -4.77 -30.43 8.05
C GLN A 651 -3.81 -31.60 7.76
N GLU A 652 -4.32 -32.70 7.21
CA GLU A 652 -3.51 -33.87 6.88
C GLU A 652 -2.47 -33.56 5.79
N ARG A 653 -2.90 -32.91 4.70
CA ARG A 653 -2.00 -32.52 3.59
C ARG A 653 -0.96 -31.50 4.03
N TRP A 654 -1.33 -30.56 4.89
CA TRP A 654 -0.39 -29.57 5.44
C TRP A 654 0.64 -30.18 6.38
N LYS A 655 0.28 -31.19 7.18
CA LYS A 655 1.24 -31.95 8.02
C LYS A 655 2.32 -32.60 7.15
N VAL A 656 1.92 -33.19 6.02
CA VAL A 656 2.84 -33.77 5.03
C VAL A 656 3.74 -32.71 4.43
N LEU A 657 3.19 -31.60 3.92
CA LEU A 657 3.98 -30.48 3.37
C LEU A 657 4.99 -29.91 4.38
N ARG A 658 4.61 -29.79 5.65
CA ARG A 658 5.50 -29.32 6.71
C ARG A 658 6.64 -30.31 6.95
N ARG A 659 6.38 -31.62 6.91
CA ARG A 659 7.42 -32.67 7.02
C ARG A 659 8.40 -32.56 5.85
N LEU A 660 7.92 -32.37 4.63
CA LEU A 660 8.76 -32.21 3.44
C LEU A 660 9.65 -30.96 3.51
N ARG A 661 9.09 -29.81 3.92
CA ARG A 661 9.89 -28.59 4.12
C ARG A 661 11.00 -28.80 5.15
N ARG A 662 10.74 -29.51 6.25
CA ARG A 662 11.77 -29.84 7.26
C ARG A 662 12.85 -30.74 6.69
N LEU A 663 12.49 -31.75 5.90
CA LEU A 663 13.46 -32.63 5.24
C LEU A 663 14.33 -31.86 4.24
N ARG A 664 13.73 -30.97 3.43
CA ARG A 664 14.46 -30.11 2.49
C ARG A 664 15.44 -29.19 3.20
N VAL A 665 15.03 -28.55 4.30
CA VAL A 665 15.92 -27.70 5.10
C VAL A 665 17.07 -28.50 5.72
N ARG A 666 16.83 -29.75 6.16
CA ARG A 666 17.90 -30.62 6.68
C ARG A 666 18.88 -31.06 5.59
N ALA A 667 18.40 -31.36 4.39
CA ALA A 667 19.25 -31.68 3.24
C ALA A 667 20.17 -30.50 2.89
N ILE A 668 19.59 -29.30 2.72
CA ILE A 668 20.35 -28.07 2.46
C ILE A 668 21.38 -27.79 3.55
N LYS A 669 21.05 -28.00 4.83
CA LYS A 669 22.00 -27.83 5.93
C LYS A 669 23.16 -28.83 5.87
N ARG A 670 22.94 -30.08 5.47
CA ARG A 670 24.01 -31.08 5.31
C ARG A 670 24.95 -30.71 4.16
N ASP A 671 24.40 -30.22 3.04
CA ASP A 671 25.19 -29.78 1.90
C ASP A 671 26.10 -28.60 2.27
N ILE A 672 25.55 -27.62 3.02
CA ILE A 672 26.33 -26.46 3.53
C ILE A 672 27.44 -26.90 4.50
N SER A 673 27.21 -27.94 5.31
CA SER A 673 28.24 -28.47 6.21
C SER A 673 29.33 -29.27 5.48
N GLN A 674 29.00 -29.95 4.38
CA GLN A 674 29.99 -30.70 3.57
C GLN A 674 30.86 -29.79 2.67
N GLU A 675 30.35 -28.62 2.25
CA GLU A 675 31.16 -27.64 1.50
C GLU A 675 32.27 -26.99 2.33
N GLN A 676 32.22 -27.07 3.68
CA GLN A 676 33.29 -26.57 4.56
C GLN A 676 34.49 -27.53 4.69
N GLU A 677 34.42 -28.76 4.18
CA GLU A 677 35.51 -29.77 4.27
C GLU A 677 36.30 -29.99 2.95
N GLY A 678 36.21 -29.08 1.98
CA GLY A 678 37.25 -28.94 0.95
C GLY A 678 37.32 -29.98 -0.18
N ARG A 679 36.19 -30.48 -0.72
CA ARG A 679 36.15 -31.18 -2.02
C ARG A 679 35.27 -30.47 -3.06
N PRO A 680 35.68 -30.37 -4.33
CA PRO A 680 34.91 -29.65 -5.35
C PRO A 680 33.77 -30.46 -6.01
N SER A 681 32.63 -29.77 -6.15
CA SER A 681 31.50 -29.90 -7.08
C SER A 681 30.81 -31.26 -7.39
N VAL A 682 29.66 -31.49 -6.75
CA VAL A 682 28.50 -32.23 -7.31
C VAL A 682 27.18 -31.48 -7.01
N SER A 683 27.20 -30.14 -7.03
CA SER A 683 26.04 -29.32 -6.61
C SER A 683 24.84 -29.41 -7.58
N SER A 684 25.07 -29.78 -8.86
CA SER A 684 24.01 -29.81 -9.88
C SER A 684 23.15 -31.08 -9.88
N ARG A 685 23.62 -32.23 -9.36
CA ARG A 685 22.86 -33.50 -9.44
C ARG A 685 21.88 -33.71 -8.27
N ILE A 686 22.09 -33.09 -7.11
CA ILE A 686 21.23 -33.32 -5.92
C ILE A 686 20.04 -32.35 -5.86
N ALA A 687 20.17 -31.14 -6.42
CA ALA A 687 19.03 -30.24 -6.59
C ALA A 687 17.92 -30.86 -7.49
N SER A 688 18.32 -31.75 -8.41
CA SER A 688 17.41 -32.59 -9.22
C SER A 688 16.77 -33.75 -8.43
N ALA A 689 17.39 -34.22 -7.34
CA ALA A 689 16.91 -35.37 -6.56
C ALA A 689 15.81 -35.04 -5.54
N PHE A 690 15.51 -33.76 -5.32
CA PHE A 690 14.47 -33.32 -4.36
C PHE A 690 13.17 -32.84 -5.02
N SER A 691 12.77 -33.46 -6.14
CA SER A 691 11.45 -33.27 -6.73
C SER A 691 10.39 -34.16 -6.08
N GLN A 692 10.33 -34.21 -4.74
CA GLN A 692 9.27 -34.95 -4.05
C GLN A 692 7.91 -34.34 -4.39
N GLN A 693 7.06 -35.11 -5.09
CA GLN A 693 5.74 -34.67 -5.53
C GLN A 693 4.65 -35.26 -4.61
N ILE A 694 3.57 -34.51 -4.40
CA ILE A 694 2.38 -34.98 -3.69
C ILE A 694 1.30 -35.31 -4.72
N CYS A 695 0.56 -36.41 -4.51
CA CYS A 695 -0.55 -36.78 -5.37
C CYS A 695 -1.60 -35.65 -5.53
N SER A 696 -2.07 -35.43 -6.75
CA SER A 696 -3.13 -34.44 -7.06
C SER A 696 -4.54 -34.92 -6.72
N PHE A 697 -4.78 -36.20 -6.46
CA PHE A 697 -6.14 -36.69 -6.13
C PHE A 697 -6.58 -36.24 -4.73
N CYS A 698 -7.80 -35.71 -4.64
CA CYS A 698 -8.44 -35.32 -3.38
C CYS A 698 -8.44 -36.49 -2.37
N GLY A 699 -8.03 -36.23 -1.13
CA GLY A 699 -7.92 -37.25 -0.08
C GLY A 699 -6.62 -38.06 -0.10
N CYS A 700 -5.78 -37.93 -1.12
CA CYS A 700 -4.49 -38.61 -1.17
C CYS A 700 -3.35 -37.70 -0.67
N ASN A 701 -2.67 -38.15 0.39
CA ASN A 701 -1.55 -37.43 1.02
C ASN A 701 -0.19 -38.13 0.77
N TYR A 702 -0.12 -39.03 -0.21
CA TYR A 702 1.10 -39.76 -0.53
C TYR A 702 2.15 -38.84 -1.16
N VAL A 703 3.40 -39.01 -0.71
CA VAL A 703 4.57 -38.31 -1.25
C VAL A 703 5.39 -39.32 -2.04
N LEU A 704 5.69 -38.96 -3.28
CA LEU A 704 6.39 -39.82 -4.23
C LEU A 704 7.76 -39.20 -4.53
N LYS A 705 8.75 -40.05 -4.78
CA LYS A 705 10.16 -39.64 -4.87
C LYS A 705 10.49 -39.09 -6.26
N SER A 706 9.84 -39.60 -7.30
CA SER A 706 10.03 -39.19 -8.69
C SER A 706 8.69 -38.83 -9.38
N ALA A 707 8.78 -38.16 -10.54
CA ALA A 707 7.60 -37.88 -11.37
C ALA A 707 6.99 -39.16 -11.98
N ALA A 708 7.83 -40.15 -12.34
CA ALA A 708 7.37 -41.44 -12.84
C ALA A 708 6.56 -42.21 -11.78
N ASP A 709 6.99 -42.18 -10.51
CA ASP A 709 6.23 -42.78 -9.41
C ASP A 709 4.88 -42.09 -9.20
N LEU A 710 4.81 -40.77 -9.44
CA LEU A 710 3.58 -39.98 -9.37
C LEU A 710 2.59 -40.39 -10.45
N GLU A 711 3.03 -40.51 -11.69
CA GLU A 711 2.18 -40.95 -12.80
C GLU A 711 1.63 -42.36 -12.57
N PHE A 712 2.50 -43.30 -12.17
CA PHE A 712 2.07 -44.66 -11.85
C PHE A 712 1.03 -44.68 -10.71
N HIS A 713 1.27 -43.91 -9.65
CA HIS A 713 0.32 -43.78 -8.54
C HIS A 713 -1.02 -43.18 -8.98
N GLN A 714 -1.01 -42.15 -9.85
CA GLN A 714 -2.22 -41.55 -10.40
C GLN A 714 -3.01 -42.51 -11.29
N MET A 715 -2.34 -43.38 -12.06
CA MET A 715 -3.00 -44.42 -12.83
C MET A 715 -3.77 -45.41 -11.94
N GLN A 716 -3.27 -45.70 -10.73
CA GLN A 716 -3.99 -46.58 -9.80
C GLN A 716 -5.32 -45.98 -9.34
N HIS A 717 -5.41 -44.66 -9.15
CA HIS A 717 -6.68 -43.99 -8.85
C HIS A 717 -7.69 -44.12 -10.00
N LYS A 718 -7.22 -44.00 -11.25
CA LYS A 718 -8.07 -44.14 -12.45
C LYS A 718 -8.59 -45.57 -12.65
N ARG A 719 -7.84 -46.58 -12.20
CA ARG A 719 -8.23 -48.00 -12.33
C ARG A 719 -9.40 -48.38 -11.42
N TRP A 720 -9.47 -47.79 -10.22
CA TRP A 720 -10.47 -48.12 -9.21
C TRP A 720 -11.44 -46.95 -9.00
N THR A 721 -12.04 -46.49 -10.10
CA THR A 721 -13.07 -45.44 -10.10
C THR A 721 -14.46 -46.05 -10.13
N CYS A 722 -15.35 -45.59 -9.25
CA CYS A 722 -16.75 -46.00 -9.24
C CYS A 722 -17.44 -45.59 -10.54
N ARG A 723 -18.13 -46.55 -11.18
CA ARG A 723 -18.83 -46.34 -12.45
C ARG A 723 -20.22 -45.73 -12.27
N GLU A 724 -20.71 -45.60 -11.04
CA GLU A 724 -21.98 -44.92 -10.80
C GLU A 724 -21.90 -43.43 -11.14
N VAL A 725 -22.84 -43.00 -11.99
CA VAL A 725 -22.95 -41.62 -12.50
C VAL A 725 -22.98 -40.59 -11.36
N SER A 726 -23.55 -40.97 -10.20
CA SER A 726 -23.72 -40.11 -9.04
C SER A 726 -22.51 -40.03 -8.10
N CYS A 727 -21.56 -40.98 -8.18
CA CYS A 727 -20.49 -41.11 -7.18
C CYS A 727 -19.09 -40.82 -7.71
N LYS A 728 -18.71 -41.40 -8.86
CA LYS A 728 -17.40 -41.25 -9.53
C LYS A 728 -16.15 -41.42 -8.63
N ALA A 729 -16.29 -41.87 -7.38
CA ALA A 729 -15.20 -41.91 -6.41
C ALA A 729 -14.05 -42.83 -6.85
N SER A 730 -12.81 -42.34 -6.75
CA SER A 730 -11.59 -43.03 -7.17
C SER A 730 -10.73 -43.44 -5.98
N PHE A 731 -10.19 -44.65 -6.00
CA PHE A 731 -9.44 -45.23 -4.87
C PHE A 731 -8.06 -45.73 -5.30
N THR A 732 -7.10 -45.74 -4.38
CA THR A 732 -5.74 -46.26 -4.66
C THR A 732 -5.64 -47.78 -4.66
N GLY A 733 -6.71 -48.51 -4.30
CA GLY A 733 -6.64 -49.95 -4.16
C GLY A 733 -8.00 -50.64 -4.16
N GLN A 734 -8.00 -51.87 -4.66
CA GLN A 734 -9.17 -52.70 -4.86
C GLN A 734 -9.99 -52.92 -3.57
N GLN A 735 -9.33 -53.07 -2.42
CA GLN A 735 -10.03 -53.31 -1.15
C GLN A 735 -10.92 -52.12 -0.75
N LYS A 736 -10.40 -50.87 -0.87
CA LYS A 736 -11.17 -49.66 -0.56
C LYS A 736 -12.31 -49.44 -1.57
N PHE A 737 -12.05 -49.75 -2.83
CA PHE A 737 -13.05 -49.73 -3.88
C PHE A 737 -14.17 -50.75 -3.63
N ASN A 738 -13.85 -51.99 -3.26
CA ASN A 738 -14.83 -53.02 -2.94
C ASN A 738 -15.68 -52.65 -1.72
N VAL A 739 -15.08 -52.07 -0.67
CA VAL A 739 -15.81 -51.55 0.49
C VAL A 739 -16.76 -50.43 0.07
N HIS A 740 -16.33 -49.55 -0.83
CA HIS A 740 -17.16 -48.47 -1.38
C HIS A 740 -18.33 -49.01 -2.24
N MET A 741 -18.08 -49.98 -3.13
CA MET A 741 -19.11 -50.61 -3.96
C MET A 741 -20.20 -51.31 -3.13
N ARG A 742 -19.87 -51.81 -1.94
CA ARG A 742 -20.87 -52.35 -1.00
C ARG A 742 -21.84 -51.29 -0.47
N GLN A 743 -21.50 -50.01 -0.54
CA GLN A 743 -22.40 -48.91 -0.15
C GLN A 743 -23.44 -48.59 -1.23
N HIS A 744 -23.13 -48.95 -2.48
CA HIS A 744 -24.03 -48.87 -3.63
C HIS A 744 -24.97 -50.07 -3.69
N SER A 745 -24.45 -51.28 -3.43
CA SER A 745 -25.21 -52.53 -3.42
C SER A 745 -25.93 -52.81 -2.09
N ALA A 746 -26.12 -51.83 -1.22
CA ALA A 746 -26.82 -52.04 0.04
C ALA A 746 -28.33 -51.88 -0.21
N ASP A 747 -29.05 -53.01 -0.27
CA ASP A 747 -30.51 -53.05 -0.21
C ASP A 747 -30.97 -52.18 0.97
N ARG A 748 -31.63 -51.07 0.67
CA ARG A 748 -32.20 -50.20 1.70
C ARG A 748 -33.54 -50.77 2.08
N PHE A 749 -33.76 -50.98 3.37
CA PHE A 749 -35.04 -51.44 3.86
C PHE A 749 -35.98 -50.23 3.98
N GLU A 750 -37.08 -50.26 3.23
CA GLU A 750 -38.06 -49.17 3.20
C GLU A 750 -39.14 -49.35 4.28
N CYS A 751 -39.67 -48.23 4.79
CA CYS A 751 -40.69 -48.26 5.84
C CYS A 751 -41.97 -48.98 5.41
N GLY A 752 -42.37 -48.91 4.13
CA GLY A 752 -43.54 -49.62 3.60
C GLY A 752 -44.90 -49.17 4.15
N PHE A 753 -44.95 -48.08 4.93
CA PHE A 753 -46.19 -47.50 5.45
C PHE A 753 -46.69 -46.43 4.47
N GLU A 754 -47.99 -46.41 4.17
CA GLU A 754 -48.57 -45.41 3.26
C GLU A 754 -48.28 -44.01 3.79
N SER A 755 -47.65 -43.17 2.95
CA SER A 755 -47.06 -41.84 3.25
C SER A 755 -45.62 -41.77 3.81
N CYS A 756 -44.95 -42.88 4.13
CA CYS A 756 -43.57 -42.85 4.65
C CYS A 756 -42.52 -43.36 3.64
N GLN A 757 -41.80 -42.44 2.98
CA GLN A 757 -40.72 -42.74 2.02
C GLN A 757 -39.33 -42.91 2.66
N LYS A 758 -39.23 -43.11 3.98
CA LYS A 758 -37.94 -43.23 4.67
C LYS A 758 -37.36 -44.65 4.48
N SER A 759 -36.10 -44.73 4.05
CA SER A 759 -35.36 -45.99 3.87
C SER A 759 -34.08 -46.03 4.71
N TYR A 760 -33.76 -47.21 5.25
CA TYR A 760 -32.68 -47.39 6.23
C TYR A 760 -31.71 -48.48 5.78
N LYS A 761 -30.43 -48.31 6.15
CA LYS A 761 -29.36 -49.26 5.76
C LYS A 761 -29.35 -50.56 6.56
N THR A 762 -30.05 -50.62 7.70
CA THR A 762 -30.17 -51.83 8.51
C THR A 762 -31.57 -51.96 9.10
N LEU A 763 -32.04 -53.20 9.25
CA LEU A 763 -33.35 -53.52 9.84
C LEU A 763 -33.53 -52.92 11.24
N LYS A 764 -32.45 -52.80 12.01
CA LYS A 764 -32.48 -52.21 13.36
C LYS A 764 -32.96 -50.76 13.37
N TRP A 765 -32.47 -49.93 12.43
CA TRP A 765 -32.89 -48.53 12.33
C TRP A 765 -34.30 -48.40 11.77
N LEU A 766 -34.66 -49.27 10.82
CA LEU A 766 -36.04 -49.36 10.32
C LEU A 766 -37.02 -49.68 11.44
N ASN A 767 -36.73 -50.69 12.26
CA ASN A 767 -37.60 -51.10 13.37
C ASN A 767 -37.70 -50.00 14.44
N SER A 768 -36.60 -49.33 14.75
CA SER A 768 -36.62 -48.20 15.70
C SER A 768 -37.44 -47.03 15.16
N HIS A 769 -37.35 -46.74 13.86
CA HIS A 769 -38.19 -45.74 13.20
C HIS A 769 -39.67 -46.13 13.22
N ARG A 770 -40.01 -47.36 12.81
CA ARG A 770 -41.39 -47.87 12.84
C ARG A 770 -41.98 -47.81 14.25
N GLN A 771 -41.19 -48.13 15.27
CA GLN A 771 -41.60 -48.06 16.66
C GLN A 771 -41.80 -46.63 17.16
N LYS A 772 -40.94 -45.69 16.76
CA LYS A 772 -41.04 -44.27 17.18
C LYS A 772 -42.18 -43.51 16.49
N GLU A 773 -42.39 -43.76 15.22
CA GLU A 773 -43.42 -43.06 14.42
C GLU A 773 -44.77 -43.81 14.40
N GLY A 774 -44.87 -44.95 15.09
CA GLY A 774 -46.11 -45.74 15.17
C GLY A 774 -46.49 -46.48 13.88
N HIS A 775 -45.55 -46.70 12.96
CA HIS A 775 -45.78 -47.36 11.68
C HIS A 775 -45.76 -48.90 11.83
N TYR A 776 -46.86 -49.48 12.32
CA TYR A 776 -47.04 -50.92 12.38
C TYR A 776 -47.66 -51.44 11.07
N ILE A 777 -46.95 -52.35 10.40
CA ILE A 777 -47.49 -53.09 9.27
C ILE A 777 -47.98 -54.44 9.82
N PRO A 778 -49.28 -54.78 9.71
CA PRO A 778 -49.75 -56.10 10.07
C PRO A 778 -49.12 -57.14 9.14
N GLN A 779 -48.50 -58.18 9.71
CA GLN A 779 -47.96 -59.30 8.94
C GLN A 779 -49.13 -60.13 8.39
N SER A 780 -49.34 -60.09 7.07
CA SER A 780 -50.18 -61.08 6.38
C SER A 780 -49.40 -62.37 6.19
N GLN A 781 -50.07 -63.50 6.49
CA GLN A 781 -49.64 -64.86 6.13
C GLN A 781 -49.50 -65.03 4.62
#